data_AF-B8L3X7-F1
#
_entry.id   AF-B8L3X7-F1
#
_cell.length_a   1.000
_cell.length_b   1.000
_cell.length_c   1.000
_cell.angle_alpha   90.00
_cell.angle_beta   90.00
_cell.angle_gamma   90.00
#
_symmetry.space_group_name_H-M   'P 1'
#
loop_
_entity.id
_entity.type
_entity.pdbx_description
1 polymer ?
#
loop_
_entity_poly.entity_id
_entity_poly.type
_entity_poly.pdbx_seq_one_letter_code
_entity_poly.pdbx_strand_id
1 'polypeptide(L)'
;MNRIYRRIWNAARQCWVVASELSSPRGKPAQTRVLMSALLLTTADGAFAANETDDLELASESSTGTLRVQKELIPLLSFTAPNSVASAIAPRGRYDQLAIVMSGNYADAIVSGADVLALGSRASISGTESTGLGNYAKTTGGYATAVGHNARAYGGHGTALGTASYANGKGATALGHDAQATSGNAIAIGSGARAAYTDSVAIGANSVAYESRTVSVGNSGQRRRITNVDAGQSGNDAVNLNQLNNTNRNVATAEGVANTARSTANAAQSTANTARDTANAVRDTANSAKSIADAVNKRLSDTTVKIGAYSSADKADGVAVGAYAAAGLGGVAVGRSANSLGDRSVAVGNGATAKEVYTSALGNMASATGIGASALGYNTSAEGTFSTSIGYGARTRERGAVALGYRAEAVHEGSVALGNESQTTGSYQVSIGSATQKRKLVNMSDGLVAQGSSEAVTGNQLYATNATATGAKIAADAAVAQVKASSYLLVNGTTGSDTNKAKATGTGALANGIYTEASGTAATAMGRTAKALAEGAIAIGDRAGVESVTSKHSIAIGTMAKTGPQEDLLAIGRNANASGGVGAMALGYGSTASHLRSVALGSGSTTSAQDQVSVGNASIKRKIVNVANGSLTATSNEAVTGAQLFATDQAARGAESTAKEASDKAVQALAKAATLEGLVSESAPTGNVRLGGANSGSIVDVRNSTGSKRRISGLADGELIAGGADAVNGGQLFATDERAKAAHDVASDAASRVAEVEAQAKYTHVGGGGPAVSAQAGLVGVALGDGAEASLLSEGGVALGSFAKASGKNSVALGRAADVDVDAERGFALGVFSLVEEYEGVALGAGSVVRKGAMEAVAVGAGSIAEESNTVSFGSTAINRRLVNVARGAADHNATTVGQLNDVLATLGGDAKLDANGGVIAPTYAVQNTRQRTVGDALTVLDNAIVRSTSRMDGVEGELRSIFQERLGVQSNGINTIALAGLNGALLTNLADGRIAAGSRDAVTGNQLFAAEQKIEQNRSELDALQRDRGSEQLRAFAGSHVGNPIDFGGARLTGVADARLSVDSSDVVRGSQLYDMNIRVKSVEDLHRDIAFGWVPEDWRDPAVAGPAGVAIGRGATASVQSEGGVAIGSWASADGNNSVALGRAAHVHRMPTVDSLLECSRL
;
A
#
# COMPACT_ATOMS: atom_id res chain seq x y z
N MET A 1 -13.71 -1.37 7.90
CA MET A 1 -12.81 -2.24 8.68
C MET A 1 -13.35 -2.36 10.10
N ASN A 2 -13.10 -3.50 10.76
CA ASN A 2 -13.10 -3.73 12.23
C ASN A 2 -14.25 -3.15 13.09
N ARG A 3 -15.31 -3.93 13.34
CA ARG A 3 -15.44 -5.01 14.36
C ARG A 3 -15.82 -4.50 15.76
N ILE A 4 -17.14 -4.47 16.04
CA ILE A 4 -17.68 -4.59 17.40
C ILE A 4 -18.49 -5.89 17.43
N TYR A 5 -18.06 -6.87 18.24
CA TYR A 5 -18.73 -8.17 18.39
C TYR A 5 -18.78 -8.52 19.88
N ARG A 6 -19.99 -8.78 20.41
CA ARG A 6 -20.15 -9.32 21.77
C ARG A 6 -20.35 -10.84 21.70
N ARG A 7 -19.35 -11.60 22.13
CA ARG A 7 -19.47 -13.06 22.33
C ARG A 7 -20.36 -13.34 23.52
N ILE A 8 -21.30 -14.28 23.38
CA ILE A 8 -22.17 -14.73 24.48
C ILE A 8 -21.95 -16.23 24.70
N TRP A 9 -21.93 -16.65 25.97
CA TRP A 9 -21.75 -18.05 26.36
C TRP A 9 -23.08 -18.78 26.36
N ASN A 10 -23.21 -19.88 25.61
CA ASN A 10 -24.44 -20.67 25.59
C ASN A 10 -24.31 -21.88 26.54
N ALA A 11 -24.88 -21.75 27.74
CA ALA A 11 -24.78 -22.76 28.80
C ALA A 11 -25.32 -24.15 28.39
N ALA A 12 -26.30 -24.22 27.48
CA ALA A 12 -26.88 -25.47 26.98
C ALA A 12 -26.04 -26.15 25.88
N ARG A 13 -24.96 -25.52 25.40
CA ARG A 13 -24.04 -26.08 24.39
C ARG A 13 -22.55 -26.01 24.76
N GLN A 14 -22.21 -25.44 25.93
CA GLN A 14 -20.83 -25.35 26.45
C GLN A 14 -19.83 -24.70 25.46
N CYS A 15 -20.30 -23.74 24.65
CA CYS A 15 -19.46 -23.04 23.68
C CYS A 15 -19.86 -21.57 23.48
N TRP A 16 -18.94 -20.80 22.91
CA TRP A 16 -19.14 -19.39 22.55
C TRP A 16 -19.80 -19.29 21.17
N VAL A 17 -20.88 -18.50 21.08
CA VAL A 17 -21.60 -18.27 19.82
C VAL A 17 -21.67 -16.76 19.55
N VAL A 18 -21.73 -16.39 18.26
CA VAL A 18 -21.95 -15.01 17.79
C VAL A 18 -23.41 -14.88 17.35
N ALA A 19 -24.08 -13.81 17.77
CA ALA A 19 -25.50 -13.57 17.50
C ALA A 19 -25.74 -12.13 17.02
N SER A 20 -26.88 -11.92 16.36
CA SER A 20 -27.39 -10.60 15.94
C SER A 20 -28.52 -10.14 16.88
N GLU A 21 -28.71 -8.83 17.04
CA GLU A 21 -29.43 -8.21 18.17
C GLU A 21 -30.98 -8.22 18.08
N LEU A 22 -31.59 -9.26 17.49
CA LEU A 22 -33.05 -9.40 17.37
C LEU A 22 -33.56 -10.83 17.65
N SER A 23 -33.64 -11.25 18.92
CA SER A 23 -34.60 -12.27 19.39
C SER A 23 -34.66 -12.41 20.92
N SER A 24 -35.87 -12.72 21.44
CA SER A 24 -36.13 -13.19 22.81
C SER A 24 -36.80 -14.59 22.78
N PRO A 25 -36.79 -15.38 23.88
CA PRO A 25 -36.84 -16.86 23.82
C PRO A 25 -38.23 -17.54 23.81
N ARG A 26 -38.25 -18.89 23.77
CA ARG A 26 -39.37 -19.80 23.39
C ARG A 26 -39.64 -20.97 24.35
N GLY A 27 -40.87 -21.51 24.24
CA GLY A 27 -41.30 -22.92 24.48
C GLY A 27 -42.77 -23.09 24.02
N LYS A 28 -43.37 -24.23 23.61
CA LYS A 28 -42.95 -25.63 23.31
C LYS A 28 -42.37 -26.46 24.47
N PRO A 29 -42.55 -27.81 24.54
CA PRO A 29 -42.91 -28.83 23.50
C PRO A 29 -44.44 -29.01 23.26
N ALA A 30 -45.04 -30.06 22.62
CA ALA A 30 -44.59 -31.39 22.16
C ALA A 30 -45.41 -32.00 20.98
N GLN A 31 -44.78 -32.96 20.26
CA GLN A 31 -45.19 -34.34 19.83
C GLN A 31 -46.68 -34.75 19.58
N THR A 32 -47.04 -35.65 18.63
CA THR A 32 -46.30 -36.51 17.66
C THR A 32 -47.21 -37.16 16.56
N ARG A 33 -46.73 -37.26 15.28
CA ARG A 33 -46.85 -38.30 14.19
C ARG A 33 -48.14 -39.21 14.00
N VAL A 34 -48.55 -39.79 12.83
CA VAL A 34 -48.15 -39.79 11.37
C VAL A 34 -49.12 -40.64 10.46
N LEU A 35 -49.19 -40.35 9.14
CA LEU A 35 -49.56 -41.16 7.93
C LEU A 35 -51.02 -41.62 7.53
N MET A 36 -51.29 -41.44 6.21
CA MET A 36 -52.15 -42.18 5.23
C MET A 36 -53.54 -42.75 5.63
N SER A 37 -54.64 -42.42 4.92
CA SER A 37 -55.00 -42.98 3.58
C SER A 37 -56.15 -42.22 2.85
N ALA A 38 -56.47 -42.61 1.60
CA ALA A 38 -57.49 -42.02 0.69
C ALA A 38 -58.97 -42.18 1.17
N LEU A 39 -60.04 -41.63 0.55
CA LEU A 39 -60.50 -41.82 -0.85
C LEU A 39 -61.79 -41.02 -1.19
N LEU A 40 -62.06 -40.71 -2.48
CA LEU A 40 -63.31 -40.13 -3.10
C LEU A 40 -63.75 -38.69 -2.70
N LEU A 41 -64.49 -37.91 -3.50
CA LEU A 41 -64.52 -37.67 -4.97
C LEU A 41 -65.41 -36.43 -5.30
N THR A 42 -65.15 -35.68 -6.40
CA THR A 42 -66.06 -34.73 -7.11
C THR A 42 -66.64 -33.52 -6.33
N THR A 43 -66.83 -32.30 -6.88
CA THR A 43 -66.72 -31.74 -8.26
C THR A 43 -66.47 -30.20 -8.19
N ALA A 44 -65.84 -29.63 -9.23
CA ALA A 44 -65.89 -28.21 -9.69
C ALA A 44 -65.75 -27.08 -8.63
N ASP A 45 -64.61 -26.38 -8.57
CA ASP A 45 -64.36 -25.05 -9.18
C ASP A 45 -64.96 -23.88 -8.35
N GLY A 46 -64.31 -22.73 -8.10
CA GLY A 46 -63.22 -22.05 -8.81
C GLY A 46 -63.77 -20.77 -9.46
N ALA A 47 -63.28 -19.54 -9.21
CA ALA A 47 -62.10 -19.12 -8.44
C ALA A 47 -62.18 -17.64 -7.97
N PHE A 48 -61.11 -17.22 -7.30
CA PHE A 48 -60.72 -15.87 -6.84
C PHE A 48 -61.02 -14.66 -7.75
N ALA A 49 -61.44 -13.55 -7.11
CA ALA A 49 -61.02 -12.17 -7.36
C ALA A 49 -61.06 -11.43 -6.00
N ALA A 50 -60.12 -10.58 -5.55
CA ALA A 50 -59.27 -9.55 -6.18
C ALA A 50 -59.93 -8.15 -6.20
N ASN A 51 -59.19 -7.15 -5.70
CA ASN A 51 -59.65 -5.86 -5.17
C ASN A 51 -59.68 -4.73 -6.23
N GLU A 52 -60.51 -3.68 -6.01
CA GLU A 52 -60.31 -2.27 -6.43
C GLU A 52 -60.20 -1.94 -7.97
N THR A 53 -60.74 -0.83 -8.52
CA THR A 53 -61.66 0.24 -8.05
C THR A 53 -62.34 0.97 -9.25
N ASP A 54 -63.11 2.03 -8.95
CA ASP A 54 -63.44 3.21 -9.77
C ASP A 54 -64.56 3.13 -10.84
N ASP A 55 -65.76 3.55 -10.40
CA ASP A 55 -66.44 4.78 -10.86
C ASP A 55 -66.98 4.92 -12.30
N LEU A 56 -68.31 4.74 -12.45
CA LEU A 56 -69.30 5.84 -12.64
C LEU A 56 -70.66 5.36 -13.22
N GLU A 57 -71.74 5.42 -12.43
CA GLU A 57 -73.05 5.87 -12.96
C GLU A 57 -73.99 6.38 -11.84
N LEU A 58 -75.07 7.08 -12.23
CA LEU A 58 -75.87 7.93 -11.35
C LEU A 58 -76.89 7.17 -10.49
N ALA A 59 -77.10 7.65 -9.27
CA ALA A 59 -78.17 7.20 -8.39
C ALA A 59 -79.56 7.62 -8.92
N SER A 60 -80.56 6.74 -8.75
CA SER A 60 -81.98 7.07 -8.85
C SER A 60 -82.71 6.71 -7.55
N GLU A 61 -82.60 7.59 -6.54
CA GLU A 61 -83.36 7.41 -5.30
C GLU A 61 -84.86 7.67 -5.52
N SER A 62 -85.65 6.60 -5.50
CA SER A 62 -87.09 6.68 -5.32
C SER A 62 -87.43 6.82 -3.82
N SER A 63 -87.49 8.07 -3.32
CA SER A 63 -88.08 8.36 -2.01
C SER A 63 -89.31 9.27 -2.13
N THR A 64 -90.38 8.93 -1.40
CA THR A 64 -91.68 9.60 -1.50
C THR A 64 -91.76 10.83 -0.60
N GLY A 65 -91.67 12.03 -1.20
CA GLY A 65 -91.82 13.31 -0.50
C GLY A 65 -92.76 14.27 -1.23
N THR A 66 -93.95 14.54 -0.67
CA THR A 66 -94.96 15.40 -1.32
C THR A 66 -94.67 16.88 -1.12
N LEU A 67 -94.46 17.64 -2.20
CA LEU A 67 -94.56 19.11 -2.21
C LEU A 67 -95.30 19.59 -3.47
N ARG A 68 -96.27 20.47 -3.29
CA ARG A 68 -97.12 21.00 -4.38
C ARG A 68 -96.56 22.33 -4.90
N VAL A 69 -96.29 22.40 -6.20
CA VAL A 69 -96.31 23.65 -6.99
C VAL A 69 -97.16 23.40 -8.25
N GLN A 70 -97.81 24.43 -8.78
CA GLN A 70 -98.80 24.28 -9.85
C GLN A 70 -98.20 24.33 -11.27
N LYS A 71 -98.75 23.48 -12.14
CA LYS A 71 -99.27 23.82 -13.49
C LYS A 71 -98.34 24.59 -14.44
N GLU A 72 -97.79 23.87 -15.41
CA GLU A 72 -98.06 24.19 -16.82
C GLU A 72 -98.09 22.93 -17.70
N LEU A 73 -98.64 23.03 -18.92
CA LEU A 73 -99.03 21.87 -19.74
C LEU A 73 -99.01 22.22 -21.25
N ILE A 74 -97.93 21.86 -21.94
CA ILE A 74 -97.81 21.87 -23.41
C ILE A 74 -96.83 20.75 -23.85
N PRO A 75 -96.83 20.30 -25.13
CA PRO A 75 -96.96 18.87 -25.41
C PRO A 75 -95.81 18.25 -26.23
N LEU A 76 -95.80 16.92 -26.37
CA LEU A 76 -94.95 16.22 -27.34
C LEU A 76 -95.72 15.24 -28.25
N LEU A 77 -96.28 15.83 -29.32
CA LEU A 77 -96.43 15.31 -30.68
C LEU A 77 -96.72 13.81 -30.90
N SER A 78 -97.92 13.55 -31.43
CA SER A 78 -98.28 12.29 -32.11
C SER A 78 -97.37 11.98 -33.31
N PHE A 79 -97.17 10.70 -33.60
CA PHE A 79 -96.89 10.25 -34.97
C PHE A 79 -98.00 9.31 -35.45
N THR A 80 -98.40 9.47 -36.71
CA THR A 80 -99.55 8.80 -37.32
C THR A 80 -99.18 7.42 -37.87
N ALA A 81 -100.10 6.45 -37.70
CA ALA A 81 -100.03 5.19 -38.42
C ALA A 81 -100.51 5.36 -39.87
N PRO A 82 -99.87 4.66 -40.81
CA PRO A 82 -100.62 3.98 -41.86
C PRO A 82 -100.22 2.50 -41.98
N ASN A 83 -101.21 1.64 -41.72
CA ASN A 83 -101.44 0.29 -42.24
C ASN A 83 -100.25 -0.44 -42.93
N SER A 84 -99.69 -1.46 -42.28
CA SER A 84 -99.63 -2.86 -42.80
C SER A 84 -98.82 -3.78 -41.88
N VAL A 85 -99.48 -4.74 -41.22
CA VAL A 85 -98.82 -5.93 -40.67
C VAL A 85 -99.62 -7.17 -41.07
N ALA A 86 -99.06 -7.96 -41.97
CA ALA A 86 -99.62 -9.27 -42.34
C ALA A 86 -99.26 -10.29 -41.27
N SER A 87 -100.24 -10.74 -40.49
CA SER A 87 -100.02 -11.82 -39.52
C SER A 87 -100.04 -13.17 -40.23
N ALA A 88 -98.92 -13.88 -40.20
CA ALA A 88 -98.76 -15.22 -40.77
C ALA A 88 -98.37 -16.22 -39.66
N ILE A 89 -99.33 -16.55 -38.79
CA ILE A 89 -99.14 -17.55 -37.73
C ILE A 89 -99.58 -18.93 -38.24
N ALA A 90 -98.63 -19.87 -38.29
CA ALA A 90 -98.89 -21.31 -38.35
C ALA A 90 -98.05 -22.00 -37.25
N PRO A 91 -98.60 -22.95 -36.46
CA PRO A 91 -98.05 -23.23 -35.13
C PRO A 91 -97.13 -24.46 -35.04
N ARG A 92 -96.07 -24.35 -34.22
CA ARG A 92 -95.61 -25.36 -33.24
C ARG A 92 -94.35 -24.89 -32.50
N GLY A 93 -94.34 -25.04 -31.17
CA GLY A 93 -93.24 -24.60 -30.29
C GLY A 93 -93.63 -23.39 -29.45
N ARG A 94 -93.21 -23.37 -28.19
CA ARG A 94 -93.53 -22.32 -27.21
C ARG A 94 -92.24 -21.60 -26.84
N TYR A 95 -92.02 -20.43 -27.44
CA TYR A 95 -90.92 -19.51 -27.15
C TYR A 95 -91.48 -18.09 -27.23
N ASP A 96 -91.10 -17.23 -26.29
CA ASP A 96 -91.50 -15.82 -26.33
C ASP A 96 -90.48 -15.05 -27.19
N GLN A 97 -90.96 -14.42 -28.27
CA GLN A 97 -90.15 -13.67 -29.23
C GLN A 97 -90.61 -12.23 -29.29
N LEU A 98 -89.73 -11.28 -28.98
CA LEU A 98 -89.99 -9.84 -29.10
C LEU A 98 -89.19 -9.24 -30.25
N ALA A 99 -89.91 -8.83 -31.29
CA ALA A 99 -89.37 -8.11 -32.44
C ALA A 99 -90.01 -6.73 -32.57
N ILE A 100 -89.20 -5.66 -32.58
CA ILE A 100 -89.68 -4.29 -32.83
C ILE A 100 -88.95 -3.72 -34.06
N VAL A 101 -89.72 -3.43 -35.11
CA VAL A 101 -89.20 -3.04 -36.43
C VAL A 101 -89.63 -1.60 -36.74
N MET A 102 -88.66 -0.68 -36.83
CA MET A 102 -88.90 0.75 -37.00
C MET A 102 -88.77 1.23 -38.46
N SER A 103 -89.46 0.58 -39.41
CA SER A 103 -89.76 1.14 -40.75
C SER A 103 -90.75 0.26 -41.53
N GLY A 104 -91.78 0.86 -42.13
CA GLY A 104 -92.74 0.15 -42.98
C GLY A 104 -92.22 -0.28 -44.36
N ASN A 105 -91.10 0.30 -44.84
CA ASN A 105 -90.57 0.05 -46.18
C ASN A 105 -89.44 -0.99 -46.24
N TYR A 106 -88.95 -1.48 -45.09
CA TYR A 106 -87.76 -2.34 -44.97
C TYR A 106 -87.98 -3.47 -43.95
N ALA A 107 -89.11 -4.18 -44.05
CA ALA A 107 -89.69 -4.98 -42.96
C ALA A 107 -89.06 -6.36 -42.68
N ASP A 108 -88.16 -6.86 -43.53
CA ASP A 108 -87.79 -8.29 -43.59
C ASP A 108 -86.79 -8.75 -42.50
N ALA A 109 -87.17 -8.66 -41.22
CA ALA A 109 -86.42 -9.26 -40.12
C ALA A 109 -86.61 -10.79 -40.08
N ILE A 110 -85.50 -11.54 -40.06
CA ILE A 110 -85.50 -13.01 -40.06
C ILE A 110 -85.17 -13.48 -38.64
N VAL A 111 -86.17 -13.93 -37.88
CA VAL A 111 -86.02 -14.41 -36.51
C VAL A 111 -86.39 -15.88 -36.44
N SER A 112 -85.46 -16.74 -36.00
CA SER A 112 -85.65 -18.20 -35.94
C SER A 112 -85.03 -18.89 -34.73
N GLY A 113 -84.43 -18.13 -33.81
CA GLY A 113 -83.92 -18.65 -32.54
C GLY A 113 -85.01 -18.77 -31.47
N ALA A 114 -84.76 -19.62 -30.48
CA ALA A 114 -85.51 -19.63 -29.21
C ALA A 114 -85.01 -18.49 -28.30
N ASP A 115 -85.93 -17.83 -27.60
CA ASP A 115 -85.64 -16.88 -26.52
C ASP A 115 -84.70 -15.73 -26.94
N VAL A 116 -85.11 -15.01 -28.00
CA VAL A 116 -84.30 -14.00 -28.71
C VAL A 116 -84.92 -12.60 -28.69
N LEU A 117 -84.06 -11.58 -28.69
CA LEU A 117 -84.43 -10.17 -28.81
C LEU A 117 -83.95 -9.61 -30.16
N ALA A 118 -84.87 -9.04 -30.96
CA ALA A 118 -84.57 -8.50 -32.29
C ALA A 118 -85.13 -7.08 -32.47
N LEU A 119 -84.24 -6.09 -32.65
CA LEU A 119 -84.59 -4.67 -32.68
C LEU A 119 -83.90 -3.99 -33.88
N GLY A 120 -84.61 -3.86 -35.01
CA GLY A 120 -84.07 -3.19 -36.22
C GLY A 120 -84.59 -3.77 -37.54
N SER A 121 -84.51 -2.98 -38.62
CA SER A 121 -84.91 -3.40 -39.97
C SER A 121 -83.91 -4.43 -40.53
N ARG A 122 -84.41 -5.53 -41.08
CA ARG A 122 -83.60 -6.62 -41.68
C ARG A 122 -82.57 -7.25 -40.74
N ALA A 123 -82.82 -7.23 -39.43
CA ALA A 123 -82.04 -8.04 -38.49
C ALA A 123 -82.23 -9.54 -38.77
N SER A 124 -81.21 -10.37 -38.51
CA SER A 124 -81.22 -11.81 -38.83
C SER A 124 -80.71 -12.62 -37.63
N ILE A 125 -81.63 -13.08 -36.79
CA ILE A 125 -81.37 -13.58 -35.43
C ILE A 125 -81.82 -15.04 -35.35
N SER A 126 -80.86 -15.96 -35.42
CA SER A 126 -81.09 -17.38 -35.62
C SER A 126 -80.42 -18.31 -34.60
N GLY A 127 -79.51 -17.79 -33.79
CA GLY A 127 -79.03 -18.49 -32.59
C GLY A 127 -80.05 -18.42 -31.45
N THR A 128 -80.05 -19.41 -30.56
CA THR A 128 -80.85 -19.41 -29.33
C THR A 128 -80.26 -18.48 -28.26
N GLU A 129 -81.09 -17.89 -27.40
CA GLU A 129 -80.65 -17.02 -26.29
C GLU A 129 -79.75 -15.85 -26.78
N SER A 130 -80.09 -15.29 -27.94
CA SER A 130 -79.26 -14.32 -28.69
C SER A 130 -79.96 -12.97 -28.88
N THR A 131 -79.16 -11.89 -28.85
CA THR A 131 -79.65 -10.50 -28.93
C THR A 131 -79.12 -9.80 -30.18
N GLY A 132 -80.01 -9.11 -30.90
CA GLY A 132 -79.68 -8.28 -32.07
C GLY A 132 -80.33 -6.90 -32.01
N LEU A 133 -79.51 -5.85 -31.91
CA LEU A 133 -79.95 -4.45 -31.88
C LEU A 133 -79.24 -3.63 -32.97
N GLY A 134 -79.96 -3.34 -34.04
CA GLY A 134 -79.49 -2.53 -35.17
C GLY A 134 -80.01 -3.02 -36.53
N ASN A 135 -80.11 -2.12 -37.49
CA ASN A 135 -80.45 -2.49 -38.87
C ASN A 135 -79.37 -3.43 -39.44
N TYR A 136 -79.77 -4.53 -40.07
CA TYR A 136 -78.89 -5.63 -40.52
C TYR A 136 -78.05 -6.31 -39.41
N ALA A 137 -78.35 -6.11 -38.12
CA ALA A 137 -77.67 -6.86 -37.05
C ALA A 137 -77.95 -8.37 -37.20
N LYS A 138 -76.93 -9.22 -37.09
CA LYS A 138 -77.04 -10.66 -37.40
C LYS A 138 -76.36 -11.56 -36.36
N THR A 139 -77.09 -12.56 -35.89
CA THR A 139 -76.57 -13.61 -34.99
C THR A 139 -76.94 -15.01 -35.49
N THR A 140 -75.98 -15.93 -35.42
CA THR A 140 -76.16 -17.34 -35.87
C THR A 140 -75.65 -18.37 -34.88
N GLY A 141 -74.74 -18.00 -33.98
CA GLY A 141 -74.40 -18.80 -32.81
C GLY A 141 -75.39 -18.55 -31.67
N GLY A 142 -75.65 -19.55 -30.83
CA GLY A 142 -76.40 -19.35 -29.58
C GLY A 142 -75.60 -18.54 -28.57
N TYR A 143 -76.29 -17.86 -27.65
CA TYR A 143 -75.72 -16.93 -26.66
C TYR A 143 -74.95 -15.76 -27.29
N ALA A 144 -75.32 -15.35 -28.51
CA ALA A 144 -74.58 -14.34 -29.27
C ALA A 144 -75.26 -12.97 -29.24
N THR A 145 -74.44 -11.91 -29.15
CA THR A 145 -74.89 -10.52 -29.04
C THR A 145 -74.34 -9.70 -30.19
N ALA A 146 -75.21 -9.05 -30.97
CA ALA A 146 -74.85 -8.13 -32.04
C ALA A 146 -75.54 -6.77 -31.87
N VAL A 147 -74.76 -5.71 -31.63
CA VAL A 147 -75.26 -4.35 -31.36
C VAL A 147 -74.58 -3.35 -32.30
N GLY A 148 -75.36 -2.69 -33.16
CA GLY A 148 -74.90 -1.73 -34.16
C GLY A 148 -75.38 -2.06 -35.57
N HIS A 149 -75.34 -1.08 -36.47
CA HIS A 149 -75.71 -1.29 -37.87
C HIS A 149 -74.79 -2.34 -38.51
N ASN A 150 -75.37 -3.42 -39.05
CA ASN A 150 -74.64 -4.52 -39.69
C ASN A 150 -73.60 -5.19 -38.77
N ALA A 151 -73.76 -5.12 -37.45
CA ALA A 151 -72.98 -5.90 -36.48
C ALA A 151 -73.30 -7.40 -36.60
N ARG A 152 -72.29 -8.27 -36.47
CA ARG A 152 -72.39 -9.71 -36.79
C ARG A 152 -71.69 -10.57 -35.75
N ALA A 153 -72.45 -11.41 -35.03
CA ALA A 153 -71.91 -12.41 -34.11
C ALA A 153 -72.29 -13.82 -34.57
N TYR A 154 -71.38 -14.49 -35.27
CA TYR A 154 -71.62 -15.80 -35.89
C TYR A 154 -71.20 -16.98 -35.02
N GLY A 155 -70.19 -16.81 -34.17
CA GLY A 155 -69.78 -17.82 -33.21
C GLY A 155 -70.70 -17.86 -31.99
N GLY A 156 -70.88 -19.05 -31.40
CA GLY A 156 -71.61 -19.18 -30.13
C GLY A 156 -70.87 -18.47 -28.99
N HIS A 157 -71.60 -17.80 -28.11
CA HIS A 157 -71.07 -16.85 -27.12
C HIS A 157 -70.28 -15.67 -27.75
N GLY A 158 -70.48 -15.38 -29.03
CA GLY A 158 -69.82 -14.27 -29.71
C GLY A 158 -70.47 -12.92 -29.42
N THR A 159 -69.67 -11.87 -29.21
CA THR A 159 -70.16 -10.50 -28.95
C THR A 159 -69.59 -9.53 -29.98
N ALA A 160 -70.45 -8.85 -30.72
CA ALA A 160 -70.10 -7.86 -31.73
C ALA A 160 -70.81 -6.53 -31.42
N LEU A 161 -70.08 -5.53 -30.94
CA LEU A 161 -70.63 -4.22 -30.57
C LEU A 161 -69.91 -3.10 -31.34
N GLY A 162 -70.67 -2.38 -32.16
CA GLY A 162 -70.20 -1.35 -33.09
C GLY A 162 -70.64 -1.63 -34.52
N THR A 163 -70.81 -0.58 -35.32
CA THR A 163 -71.21 -0.69 -36.75
C THR A 163 -70.22 -1.56 -37.53
N ALA A 164 -70.74 -2.53 -38.28
CA ALA A 164 -69.97 -3.53 -39.04
C ALA A 164 -69.01 -4.43 -38.22
N SER A 165 -69.08 -4.44 -36.88
CA SER A 165 -68.29 -5.35 -36.03
C SER A 165 -68.56 -6.83 -36.35
N TYR A 166 -67.53 -7.67 -36.19
CA TYR A 166 -67.51 -9.03 -36.71
C TYR A 166 -66.87 -10.04 -35.73
N ALA A 167 -67.71 -10.70 -34.92
CA ALA A 167 -67.31 -11.77 -34.00
C ALA A 167 -67.68 -13.14 -34.60
N ASN A 168 -66.72 -13.79 -35.26
CA ASN A 168 -66.96 -15.03 -36.00
C ASN A 168 -66.51 -16.30 -35.26
N GLY A 169 -65.52 -16.21 -34.37
CA GLY A 169 -65.11 -17.34 -33.54
C GLY A 169 -66.07 -17.62 -32.39
N LYS A 170 -66.11 -18.88 -31.91
CA LYS A 170 -66.80 -19.21 -30.65
C LYS A 170 -66.11 -18.44 -29.50
N GLY A 171 -66.88 -17.76 -28.67
CA GLY A 171 -66.36 -16.90 -27.59
C GLY A 171 -65.56 -15.68 -28.06
N ALA A 172 -65.71 -15.27 -29.33
CA ALA A 172 -64.99 -14.11 -29.87
C ALA A 172 -65.70 -12.79 -29.53
N THR A 173 -64.93 -11.75 -29.23
CA THR A 173 -65.45 -10.42 -28.86
C THR A 173 -64.87 -9.35 -29.78
N ALA A 174 -65.74 -8.59 -30.45
CA ALA A 174 -65.39 -7.50 -31.35
C ALA A 174 -66.07 -6.20 -30.88
N LEU A 175 -65.29 -5.25 -30.38
CA LEU A 175 -65.74 -3.99 -29.79
C LEU A 175 -65.17 -2.80 -30.57
N GLY A 176 -65.99 -2.18 -31.41
CA GLY A 176 -65.62 -1.04 -32.25
C GLY A 176 -66.16 -1.14 -33.68
N HIS A 177 -66.13 -0.03 -34.42
CA HIS A 177 -66.48 -0.01 -35.83
C HIS A 177 -65.50 -0.90 -36.64
N ASP A 178 -66.02 -1.84 -37.43
CA ASP A 178 -65.20 -2.83 -38.18
C ASP A 178 -64.14 -3.54 -37.32
N ALA A 179 -64.43 -3.77 -36.03
CA ALA A 179 -63.63 -4.67 -35.20
C ALA A 179 -63.85 -6.13 -35.64
N GLN A 180 -62.79 -6.90 -35.84
CA GLN A 180 -62.83 -8.25 -36.42
C GLN A 180 -62.16 -9.28 -35.50
N ALA A 181 -62.96 -10.12 -34.84
CA ALA A 181 -62.51 -11.22 -34.00
C ALA A 181 -62.90 -12.56 -34.65
N THR A 182 -61.99 -13.13 -35.45
CA THR A 182 -62.37 -14.17 -36.44
C THR A 182 -62.24 -15.60 -35.94
N SER A 183 -61.44 -15.83 -34.90
CA SER A 183 -61.05 -17.14 -34.37
C SER A 183 -61.52 -17.36 -32.92
N GLY A 184 -61.45 -18.59 -32.42
CA GLY A 184 -61.97 -18.94 -31.08
C GLY A 184 -61.29 -18.13 -29.96
N ASN A 185 -62.08 -17.64 -29.01
CA ASN A 185 -61.65 -16.75 -27.91
C ASN A 185 -60.88 -15.48 -28.36
N ALA A 186 -60.98 -15.08 -29.63
CA ALA A 186 -60.28 -13.89 -30.12
C ALA A 186 -60.98 -12.61 -29.65
N ILE A 187 -60.21 -11.59 -29.26
CA ILE A 187 -60.74 -10.33 -28.70
C ILE A 187 -60.16 -9.14 -29.48
N ALA A 188 -61.00 -8.40 -30.20
CA ALA A 188 -60.64 -7.20 -30.94
C ALA A 188 -61.32 -5.97 -30.31
N ILE A 189 -60.54 -5.05 -29.76
CA ILE A 189 -61.02 -3.84 -29.07
C ILE A 189 -60.43 -2.60 -29.75
N GLY A 190 -61.26 -1.85 -30.46
CA GLY A 190 -60.91 -0.65 -31.21
C GLY A 190 -61.43 -0.67 -32.64
N SER A 191 -61.62 0.51 -33.23
CA SER A 191 -62.04 0.64 -34.64
C SER A 191 -61.01 0.01 -35.57
N GLY A 192 -61.42 -0.90 -36.46
CA GLY A 192 -60.52 -1.65 -37.34
C GLY A 192 -59.55 -2.61 -36.64
N ALA A 193 -59.72 -2.90 -35.34
CA ALA A 193 -58.88 -3.86 -34.63
C ALA A 193 -59.17 -5.30 -35.11
N ARG A 194 -58.14 -6.13 -35.27
CA ARG A 194 -58.25 -7.48 -35.84
C ARG A 194 -57.50 -8.53 -35.01
N ALA A 195 -58.27 -9.40 -34.35
CA ALA A 195 -57.78 -10.57 -33.65
C ALA A 195 -58.09 -11.83 -34.50
N ALA A 196 -57.08 -12.28 -35.25
CA ALA A 196 -57.26 -13.30 -36.28
C ALA A 196 -56.97 -14.74 -35.80
N TYR A 197 -56.38 -14.91 -34.62
CA TYR A 197 -55.85 -16.19 -34.13
C TYR A 197 -56.53 -16.63 -32.82
N THR A 198 -56.43 -17.92 -32.48
CA THR A 198 -57.07 -18.48 -31.28
C THR A 198 -56.44 -17.92 -30.01
N ASP A 199 -57.25 -17.59 -29.02
CA ASP A 199 -56.82 -16.97 -27.76
C ASP A 199 -56.01 -15.67 -27.95
N SER A 200 -56.20 -14.94 -29.07
CA SER A 200 -55.44 -13.71 -29.39
C SER A 200 -56.24 -12.44 -29.12
N VAL A 201 -55.55 -11.38 -28.65
CA VAL A 201 -56.16 -10.10 -28.28
C VAL A 201 -55.51 -8.97 -29.08
N ALA A 202 -56.31 -8.10 -29.69
CA ALA A 202 -55.88 -6.89 -30.40
C ALA A 202 -56.52 -5.65 -29.75
N ILE A 203 -55.71 -4.79 -29.14
CA ILE A 203 -56.17 -3.63 -28.35
C ILE A 203 -55.72 -2.32 -29.00
N GLY A 204 -56.66 -1.40 -29.21
CA GLY A 204 -56.47 -0.12 -29.90
C GLY A 204 -56.87 -0.17 -31.37
N ALA A 205 -57.22 0.99 -31.94
CA ALA A 205 -57.65 1.08 -33.33
C ALA A 205 -56.58 0.57 -34.31
N ASN A 206 -56.98 -0.15 -35.35
CA ASN A 206 -56.10 -0.79 -36.35
C ASN A 206 -55.03 -1.74 -35.76
N SER A 207 -55.15 -2.19 -34.51
CA SER A 207 -54.27 -3.20 -33.94
C SER A 207 -54.52 -4.57 -34.57
N VAL A 208 -53.46 -5.34 -34.80
CA VAL A 208 -53.52 -6.67 -35.39
C VAL A 208 -52.77 -7.64 -34.50
N ALA A 209 -53.43 -8.69 -34.05
CA ALA A 209 -52.76 -9.85 -33.44
C ALA A 209 -52.34 -10.81 -34.55
N TYR A 210 -51.05 -11.13 -34.61
CA TYR A 210 -50.44 -11.97 -35.66
C TYR A 210 -50.23 -13.43 -35.23
N GLU A 211 -50.45 -13.74 -33.95
CA GLU A 211 -50.14 -15.04 -33.34
C GLU A 211 -51.18 -15.43 -32.28
N SER A 212 -51.43 -16.72 -32.10
CA SER A 212 -52.29 -17.25 -31.03
C SER A 212 -51.68 -16.99 -29.64
N ARG A 213 -52.52 -16.77 -28.62
CA ARG A 213 -52.09 -16.50 -27.22
C ARG A 213 -51.19 -15.27 -27.05
N THR A 214 -51.45 -14.22 -27.82
CA THR A 214 -50.74 -12.93 -27.73
C THR A 214 -51.69 -11.77 -27.48
N VAL A 215 -51.19 -10.71 -26.82
CA VAL A 215 -51.87 -9.41 -26.70
C VAL A 215 -51.10 -8.40 -27.54
N SER A 216 -51.68 -7.99 -28.67
CA SER A 216 -51.12 -6.98 -29.56
C SER A 216 -51.76 -5.61 -29.33
N VAL A 217 -50.96 -4.64 -28.91
CA VAL A 217 -51.38 -3.23 -28.72
C VAL A 217 -51.21 -2.37 -29.98
N GLY A 218 -50.95 -2.98 -31.14
CA GLY A 218 -50.65 -2.25 -32.37
C GLY A 218 -50.55 -3.15 -33.61
N ASN A 219 -49.84 -2.68 -34.62
CA ASN A 219 -49.48 -3.48 -35.81
C ASN A 219 -47.99 -3.24 -36.18
N SER A 220 -47.51 -3.88 -37.25
CA SER A 220 -46.09 -3.84 -37.65
C SER A 220 -45.55 -2.43 -37.90
N GLY A 221 -46.37 -1.52 -38.44
CA GLY A 221 -46.05 -0.11 -38.70
C GLY A 221 -46.52 0.86 -37.62
N GLN A 222 -47.49 0.47 -36.77
CA GLN A 222 -48.08 1.30 -35.72
C GLN A 222 -47.97 0.59 -34.37
N ARG A 223 -46.78 0.62 -33.78
CA ARG A 223 -46.53 0.09 -32.42
C ARG A 223 -46.94 1.12 -31.38
N ARG A 224 -47.56 0.69 -30.28
CA ARG A 224 -47.89 1.58 -29.15
C ARG A 224 -46.94 1.35 -27.99
N ARG A 225 -46.56 2.44 -27.32
CA ARG A 225 -45.84 2.42 -26.05
C ARG A 225 -46.83 2.08 -24.94
N ILE A 226 -46.55 1.03 -24.18
CA ILE A 226 -47.28 0.73 -22.95
C ILE A 226 -46.71 1.64 -21.85
N THR A 227 -47.58 2.33 -21.12
CA THR A 227 -47.24 3.30 -20.05
C THR A 227 -47.89 2.89 -18.74
N ASN A 228 -47.44 3.48 -17.63
CA ASN A 228 -47.94 3.19 -16.28
C ASN A 228 -47.76 1.71 -15.90
N VAL A 229 -46.62 1.13 -16.29
CA VAL A 229 -46.21 -0.23 -15.93
C VAL A 229 -45.27 -0.15 -14.74
N ASP A 230 -45.71 -0.68 -13.60
CA ASP A 230 -44.89 -0.80 -12.39
C ASP A 230 -43.69 -1.74 -12.57
N ALA A 231 -42.81 -1.78 -11.57
CA ALA A 231 -41.67 -2.68 -11.61
C ALA A 231 -42.15 -4.14 -11.43
N GLY A 232 -41.96 -5.00 -12.44
CA GLY A 232 -42.29 -6.42 -12.36
C GLY A 232 -41.56 -7.12 -11.21
N GLN A 233 -42.29 -7.96 -10.46
CA GLN A 233 -41.81 -8.68 -9.28
C GLN A 233 -41.61 -10.19 -9.54
N SER A 234 -42.32 -10.74 -10.52
CA SER A 234 -42.26 -12.13 -10.96
C SER A 234 -41.57 -12.28 -12.32
N GLY A 235 -41.12 -13.50 -12.64
CA GLY A 235 -40.44 -13.81 -13.90
C GLY A 235 -41.33 -13.74 -15.16
N ASN A 236 -42.63 -13.55 -15.00
CA ASN A 236 -43.61 -13.41 -16.08
C ASN A 236 -44.12 -11.97 -16.25
N ASP A 237 -43.64 -11.03 -15.44
CA ASP A 237 -44.11 -9.64 -15.44
C ASP A 237 -43.41 -8.81 -16.51
N ALA A 238 -44.04 -7.70 -16.93
CA ALA A 238 -43.43 -6.75 -17.86
C ALA A 238 -42.32 -5.95 -17.17
N VAL A 239 -41.09 -6.03 -17.70
CA VAL A 239 -39.94 -5.25 -17.22
C VAL A 239 -40.09 -3.80 -17.68
N ASN A 240 -40.17 -2.85 -16.74
CA ASN A 240 -40.28 -1.43 -17.09
C ASN A 240 -38.91 -0.78 -17.35
N LEU A 241 -38.92 0.41 -17.97
CA LEU A 241 -37.68 1.12 -18.35
C LEU A 241 -36.80 1.48 -17.15
N ASN A 242 -37.36 1.66 -15.96
CA ASN A 242 -36.58 1.93 -14.74
C ASN A 242 -35.80 0.69 -14.29
N GLN A 243 -36.41 -0.50 -14.35
CA GLN A 243 -35.70 -1.76 -14.08
C GLN A 243 -34.55 -1.99 -15.08
N LEU A 244 -34.79 -1.77 -16.38
CA LEU A 244 -33.75 -1.86 -17.41
C LEU A 244 -32.62 -0.86 -17.18
N ASN A 245 -32.94 0.41 -16.90
CA ASN A 245 -31.94 1.45 -16.60
C ASN A 245 -31.18 1.21 -15.30
N ASN A 246 -31.77 0.52 -14.32
CA ASN A 246 -31.06 0.07 -13.12
C ASN A 246 -30.04 -1.03 -13.46
N THR A 247 -30.46 -2.03 -14.24
CA THR A 247 -29.56 -3.10 -14.73
C THR A 247 -28.41 -2.54 -15.56
N ASN A 248 -28.68 -1.64 -16.51
CA ASN A 248 -27.64 -1.01 -17.34
C ASN A 248 -26.64 -0.20 -16.51
N ARG A 249 -27.09 0.54 -15.48
CA ARG A 249 -26.20 1.24 -14.53
C ARG A 249 -25.36 0.28 -13.69
N ASN A 250 -25.92 -0.86 -13.28
CA ASN A 250 -25.19 -1.90 -12.54
C ASN A 250 -24.11 -2.54 -13.43
N VAL A 251 -24.39 -2.79 -14.72
CA VAL A 251 -23.40 -3.30 -15.69
C VAL A 251 -22.27 -2.29 -15.88
N ALA A 252 -22.56 -1.03 -16.19
CA ALA A 252 -21.53 0.01 -16.34
C ALA A 252 -20.69 0.21 -15.07
N THR A 253 -21.30 0.06 -13.89
CA THR A 253 -20.58 0.09 -12.60
C THR A 253 -19.65 -1.12 -12.45
N ALA A 254 -20.11 -2.32 -12.82
CA ALA A 254 -19.29 -3.53 -12.78
C ALA A 254 -18.11 -3.46 -13.77
N GLU A 255 -18.32 -2.90 -14.96
CA GLU A 255 -17.26 -2.63 -15.95
C GLU A 255 -16.23 -1.62 -15.42
N GLY A 256 -16.68 -0.55 -14.74
CA GLY A 256 -15.79 0.40 -14.06
C GLY A 256 -14.93 -0.25 -12.97
N VAL A 257 -15.53 -1.11 -12.15
CA VAL A 257 -14.82 -1.89 -11.12
C VAL A 257 -13.83 -2.88 -11.76
N ALA A 258 -14.23 -3.60 -12.81
CA ALA A 258 -13.36 -4.54 -13.52
C ALA A 258 -12.16 -3.85 -14.18
N ASN A 259 -12.37 -2.67 -14.78
CA ASN A 259 -11.29 -1.85 -15.34
C ASN A 259 -10.35 -1.32 -14.25
N THR A 260 -10.87 -0.93 -13.09
CA THR A 260 -10.08 -0.49 -11.93
C THR A 260 -9.25 -1.66 -11.36
N ALA A 261 -9.83 -2.86 -11.25
CA ALA A 261 -9.10 -4.06 -10.83
C ALA A 261 -7.99 -4.42 -11.83
N ARG A 262 -8.26 -4.32 -13.14
CA ARG A 262 -7.28 -4.54 -14.21
C ARG A 262 -6.12 -3.54 -14.17
N SER A 263 -6.39 -2.25 -13.94
CA SER A 263 -5.33 -1.25 -13.79
C SER A 263 -4.49 -1.46 -12.52
N THR A 264 -5.13 -1.85 -11.41
CA THR A 264 -4.45 -2.18 -10.15
C THR A 264 -3.56 -3.42 -10.29
N ALA A 265 -4.03 -4.46 -10.99
CA ALA A 265 -3.24 -5.65 -11.28
C ALA A 265 -2.02 -5.34 -12.17
N ASN A 266 -2.19 -4.51 -13.21
CA ASN A 266 -1.09 -4.07 -14.06
C ASN A 266 -0.06 -3.21 -13.28
N ALA A 267 -0.52 -2.33 -12.39
CA ALA A 267 0.35 -1.55 -11.51
C ALA A 267 1.13 -2.46 -10.55
N ALA A 268 0.47 -3.43 -9.92
CA ALA A 268 1.12 -4.42 -9.05
C ALA A 268 2.14 -5.28 -9.82
N GLN A 269 1.86 -5.69 -11.07
CA GLN A 269 2.80 -6.40 -11.94
C GLN A 269 4.00 -5.52 -12.29
N SER A 270 3.81 -4.22 -12.53
CA SER A 270 4.90 -3.26 -12.77
C SER A 270 5.78 -3.07 -11.52
N THR A 271 5.18 -2.99 -10.33
CA THR A 271 5.91 -2.97 -9.05
C THR A 271 6.65 -4.29 -8.81
N ALA A 272 6.05 -5.44 -9.12
CA ALA A 272 6.69 -6.75 -9.00
C ALA A 272 7.88 -6.91 -9.97
N ASN A 273 7.75 -6.42 -11.20
CA ASN A 273 8.85 -6.36 -12.17
C ASN A 273 9.98 -5.46 -11.63
N THR A 274 9.65 -4.23 -11.20
CA THR A 274 10.62 -3.29 -10.60
C THR A 274 11.34 -3.90 -9.38
N ALA A 275 10.62 -4.62 -8.52
CA ALA A 275 11.18 -5.29 -7.35
C ALA A 275 12.09 -6.48 -7.74
N ARG A 276 11.68 -7.30 -8.73
CA ARG A 276 12.50 -8.38 -9.30
C ARG A 276 13.77 -7.84 -9.94
N ASP A 277 13.67 -6.74 -10.68
CA ASP A 277 14.78 -6.17 -11.43
C ASP A 277 15.74 -5.41 -10.48
N THR A 278 15.22 -4.83 -9.39
CA THR A 278 16.01 -4.38 -8.23
C THR A 278 16.71 -5.54 -7.54
N ALA A 279 16.03 -6.67 -7.32
CA ALA A 279 16.62 -7.86 -6.70
C ALA A 279 17.71 -8.51 -7.58
N ASN A 280 17.54 -8.47 -8.92
CA ASN A 280 18.58 -8.83 -9.88
C ASN A 280 19.80 -7.90 -9.72
N ALA A 281 19.61 -6.58 -9.77
CA ALA A 281 20.69 -5.61 -9.59
C ALA A 281 21.42 -5.76 -8.23
N VAL A 282 20.69 -6.04 -7.14
CA VAL A 282 21.27 -6.33 -5.81
C VAL A 282 22.06 -7.64 -5.82
N ARG A 283 21.56 -8.72 -6.44
CA ARG A 283 22.30 -9.97 -6.61
C ARG A 283 23.57 -9.77 -7.43
N ASP A 284 23.50 -9.01 -8.50
CA ASP A 284 24.63 -8.82 -9.42
C ASP A 284 25.68 -7.87 -8.80
N THR A 285 25.23 -6.92 -7.97
CA THR A 285 26.09 -6.15 -7.05
C THR A 285 26.73 -7.05 -5.99
N ALA A 286 25.99 -7.99 -5.40
CA ALA A 286 26.52 -8.93 -4.41
C ALA A 286 27.53 -9.93 -5.02
N ASN A 287 27.31 -10.39 -6.25
CA ASN A 287 28.25 -11.19 -7.01
C ASN A 287 29.54 -10.41 -7.31
N SER A 288 29.42 -9.12 -7.65
CA SER A 288 30.55 -8.22 -7.86
C SER A 288 31.31 -7.93 -6.55
N ALA A 289 30.59 -7.72 -5.45
CA ALA A 289 31.19 -7.58 -4.12
C ALA A 289 31.88 -8.87 -3.68
N LYS A 290 31.34 -10.05 -4.03
CA LYS A 290 32.00 -11.33 -3.79
C LYS A 290 33.27 -11.49 -4.63
N SER A 291 33.26 -11.17 -5.93
CA SER A 291 34.48 -11.28 -6.75
C SER A 291 35.56 -10.29 -6.33
N ILE A 292 35.18 -9.09 -5.88
CA ILE A 292 36.08 -8.13 -5.22
C ILE A 292 36.60 -8.70 -3.90
N ALA A 293 35.76 -9.31 -3.05
CA ALA A 293 36.19 -9.94 -1.81
C ALA A 293 37.16 -11.12 -2.06
N ASP A 294 36.86 -11.99 -3.03
CA ASP A 294 37.73 -13.10 -3.44
C ASP A 294 39.09 -12.57 -3.96
N ALA A 295 39.09 -11.49 -4.74
CA ALA A 295 40.30 -10.85 -5.26
C ALA A 295 41.10 -10.10 -4.18
N VAL A 296 40.43 -9.46 -3.22
CA VAL A 296 41.07 -8.80 -2.06
C VAL A 296 41.67 -9.85 -1.14
N ASN A 297 40.97 -10.95 -0.86
CA ASN A 297 41.47 -12.07 -0.07
C ASN A 297 42.71 -12.71 -0.73
N LYS A 298 42.72 -12.82 -2.08
CA LYS A 298 43.90 -13.26 -2.86
C LYS A 298 45.07 -12.26 -2.83
N ARG A 299 44.83 -10.96 -2.61
CA ARG A 299 45.90 -9.96 -2.44
C ARG A 299 46.38 -9.84 -0.99
N LEU A 300 45.58 -10.31 -0.03
CA LEU A 300 45.90 -10.39 1.40
C LEU A 300 46.58 -11.71 1.80
N SER A 301 46.63 -12.75 0.94
CA SER A 301 47.34 -14.00 1.25
C SER A 301 48.86 -13.92 1.07
N ASP A 302 49.35 -12.97 0.27
CA ASP A 302 50.75 -12.90 -0.19
C ASP A 302 51.50 -11.72 0.46
N THR A 303 51.14 -11.38 1.70
CA THR A 303 51.70 -10.32 2.57
C THR A 303 53.13 -10.63 3.06
N THR A 304 54.04 -10.94 2.13
CA THR A 304 55.45 -11.21 2.44
C THR A 304 56.33 -9.97 2.22
N VAL A 305 57.31 -9.77 3.12
CA VAL A 305 58.24 -8.63 3.07
C VAL A 305 59.66 -9.17 2.89
N LYS A 306 60.22 -9.07 1.69
CA LYS A 306 61.59 -9.56 1.36
C LYS A 306 62.49 -8.36 1.07
N ILE A 307 63.43 -8.06 1.97
CA ILE A 307 64.32 -6.89 1.87
C ILE A 307 65.76 -7.33 2.14
N GLY A 308 66.53 -7.58 1.07
CA GLY A 308 67.95 -7.93 1.13
C GLY A 308 68.33 -9.08 0.21
N ALA A 309 69.60 -9.13 -0.20
CA ALA A 309 70.09 -10.18 -1.10
C ALA A 309 69.94 -11.57 -0.46
N TYR A 310 69.34 -12.51 -1.20
CA TYR A 310 69.03 -13.87 -0.74
C TYR A 310 68.10 -13.93 0.50
N SER A 311 67.25 -12.92 0.72
CA SER A 311 66.17 -13.01 1.71
C SER A 311 65.02 -13.90 1.21
N SER A 312 64.50 -14.76 2.09
CA SER A 312 63.49 -15.79 1.78
C SER A 312 62.33 -15.69 2.78
N ALA A 313 61.15 -15.33 2.27
CA ALA A 313 59.90 -15.35 3.03
C ALA A 313 58.85 -16.05 2.16
N ASP A 314 59.00 -17.36 2.01
CA ASP A 314 58.30 -18.13 0.97
C ASP A 314 56.99 -18.77 1.48
N LYS A 315 56.54 -18.36 2.66
CA LYS A 315 55.23 -18.66 3.26
C LYS A 315 54.52 -17.34 3.57
N ALA A 316 53.18 -17.35 3.58
CA ALA A 316 52.34 -16.18 3.86
C ALA A 316 52.70 -15.45 5.18
N ASP A 317 52.47 -14.15 5.22
CA ASP A 317 52.79 -13.23 6.34
C ASP A 317 54.28 -13.19 6.78
N GLY A 318 55.20 -13.81 6.01
CA GLY A 318 56.62 -13.86 6.33
C GLY A 318 57.35 -12.53 6.09
N VAL A 319 58.13 -12.08 7.08
CA VAL A 319 58.98 -10.87 7.02
C VAL A 319 60.44 -11.30 7.09
N ALA A 320 61.20 -11.12 6.01
CA ALA A 320 62.63 -11.41 5.91
C ALA A 320 63.41 -10.15 5.48
N VAL A 321 64.07 -9.50 6.45
CA VAL A 321 64.78 -8.22 6.29
C VAL A 321 66.24 -8.40 6.67
N GLY A 322 67.12 -8.49 5.67
CA GLY A 322 68.55 -8.70 5.82
C GLY A 322 69.10 -9.69 4.80
N ALA A 323 70.40 -9.59 4.49
CA ALA A 323 71.04 -10.53 3.57
C ALA A 323 71.03 -11.95 4.17
N TYR A 324 70.57 -12.94 3.41
CA TYR A 324 70.34 -14.32 3.85
C TYR A 324 69.35 -14.47 5.04
N ALA A 325 68.42 -13.54 5.24
CA ALA A 325 67.35 -13.71 6.24
C ALA A 325 66.26 -14.67 5.73
N ALA A 326 65.79 -15.61 6.55
CA ALA A 326 64.79 -16.61 6.18
C ALA A 326 63.60 -16.64 7.16
N ALA A 327 62.37 -16.58 6.67
CA ALA A 327 61.13 -16.49 7.45
C ALA A 327 60.08 -17.55 7.04
N GLY A 328 59.47 -18.19 8.05
CA GLY A 328 58.35 -19.12 7.94
C GLY A 328 56.98 -18.44 7.90
N LEU A 329 55.91 -19.20 8.18
CA LEU A 329 54.52 -18.75 8.06
C LEU A 329 54.22 -17.73 9.16
N GLY A 330 54.03 -16.46 8.81
CA GLY A 330 53.95 -15.38 9.80
C GLY A 330 55.23 -15.19 10.61
N GLY A 331 56.38 -15.65 10.11
CA GLY A 331 57.68 -15.54 10.77
C GLY A 331 58.34 -14.17 10.54
N VAL A 332 59.10 -13.66 11.51
CA VAL A 332 59.76 -12.34 11.43
C VAL A 332 61.27 -12.46 11.62
N ALA A 333 62.00 -12.58 10.51
CA ALA A 333 63.45 -12.62 10.44
C ALA A 333 64.04 -11.23 10.10
N VAL A 334 64.73 -10.59 11.03
CA VAL A 334 65.32 -9.25 10.84
C VAL A 334 66.80 -9.25 11.26
N GLY A 335 67.69 -9.26 10.28
CA GLY A 335 69.14 -9.26 10.45
C GLY A 335 69.85 -10.11 9.38
N ARG A 336 71.15 -9.85 9.15
CA ARG A 336 71.96 -10.71 8.28
C ARG A 336 71.98 -12.13 8.84
N SER A 337 71.55 -13.11 8.02
CA SER A 337 71.45 -14.52 8.42
C SER A 337 70.55 -14.77 9.64
N ALA A 338 69.47 -13.99 9.79
CA ALA A 338 68.41 -14.26 10.77
C ALA A 338 67.46 -15.35 10.23
N ASN A 339 67.15 -16.37 11.03
CA ASN A 339 66.40 -17.57 10.62
C ASN A 339 65.17 -17.78 11.50
N SER A 340 64.03 -17.24 11.09
CA SER A 340 62.72 -17.37 11.74
C SER A 340 61.92 -18.51 11.09
N LEU A 341 62.41 -19.74 11.21
CA LEU A 341 61.96 -20.90 10.42
C LEU A 341 60.62 -21.48 10.89
N GLY A 342 60.34 -21.37 12.20
CA GLY A 342 59.10 -21.87 12.79
C GLY A 342 57.90 -20.99 12.44
N ASP A 343 56.71 -21.59 12.37
CA ASP A 343 55.50 -20.83 12.10
C ASP A 343 55.21 -19.86 13.28
N ARG A 344 54.93 -18.59 12.94
CA ARG A 344 54.77 -17.45 13.87
C ARG A 344 55.94 -17.26 14.84
N SER A 345 57.15 -17.56 14.39
CA SER A 345 58.39 -17.27 15.11
C SER A 345 58.90 -15.85 14.87
N VAL A 346 59.87 -15.40 15.68
CA VAL A 346 60.55 -14.10 15.54
C VAL A 346 62.05 -14.29 15.74
N ALA A 347 62.88 -13.95 14.75
CA ALA A 347 64.35 -13.97 14.84
C ALA A 347 64.93 -12.58 14.49
N VAL A 348 65.34 -11.79 15.49
CA VAL A 348 65.85 -10.43 15.31
C VAL A 348 67.30 -10.32 15.79
N GLY A 349 68.22 -10.11 14.86
CA GLY A 349 69.66 -10.02 15.12
C GLY A 349 70.48 -10.78 14.08
N ASN A 350 71.75 -10.40 13.90
CA ASN A 350 72.64 -11.15 13.02
C ASN A 350 72.91 -12.55 13.60
N GLY A 351 72.62 -13.59 12.80
CA GLY A 351 72.70 -14.99 13.23
C GLY A 351 71.60 -15.44 14.20
N ALA A 352 70.58 -14.62 14.47
CA ALA A 352 69.46 -15.01 15.33
C ALA A 352 68.69 -16.18 14.70
N THR A 353 68.31 -17.19 15.49
CA THR A 353 67.61 -18.38 14.99
C THR A 353 66.42 -18.72 15.88
N ALA A 354 65.21 -18.65 15.33
CA ALA A 354 63.95 -19.03 15.96
C ALA A 354 63.36 -20.20 15.15
N LYS A 355 63.66 -21.43 15.60
CA LYS A 355 63.53 -22.65 14.78
C LYS A 355 62.13 -23.25 14.80
N GLU A 356 61.46 -23.22 15.95
CA GLU A 356 60.21 -23.94 16.19
C GLU A 356 59.00 -23.00 16.29
N VAL A 357 57.79 -23.55 16.26
CA VAL A 357 56.54 -22.78 16.30
C VAL A 357 56.49 -21.86 17.53
N TYR A 358 56.07 -20.60 17.34
CA TYR A 358 56.01 -19.54 18.37
C TYR A 358 57.35 -19.20 19.08
N THR A 359 58.50 -19.53 18.49
CA THR A 359 59.81 -19.15 19.09
C THR A 359 60.16 -17.67 18.93
N SER A 360 60.90 -17.09 19.87
CA SER A 360 61.36 -15.69 19.82
C SER A 360 62.85 -15.57 20.17
N ALA A 361 63.72 -15.38 19.17
CA ALA A 361 65.16 -15.17 19.32
C ALA A 361 65.53 -13.71 18.99
N LEU A 362 65.77 -12.87 20.01
CA LEU A 362 66.08 -11.45 19.86
C LEU A 362 67.48 -11.13 20.41
N GLY A 363 68.48 -11.08 19.53
CA GLY A 363 69.87 -10.78 19.83
C GLY A 363 70.82 -11.30 18.75
N ASN A 364 72.04 -10.75 18.68
CA ASN A 364 73.10 -11.35 17.86
C ASN A 364 73.41 -12.77 18.41
N MET A 365 73.39 -13.78 17.53
CA MET A 365 73.50 -15.20 17.89
C MET A 365 72.47 -15.71 18.93
N ALA A 366 71.32 -15.05 19.10
CA ALA A 366 70.23 -15.59 19.92
C ALA A 366 69.61 -16.84 19.28
N SER A 367 69.33 -17.88 20.06
CA SER A 367 68.87 -19.19 19.59
C SER A 367 67.66 -19.67 20.40
N ALA A 368 66.50 -19.79 19.76
CA ALA A 368 65.29 -20.36 20.34
C ALA A 368 64.88 -21.61 19.53
N THR A 369 64.99 -22.78 20.15
CA THR A 369 64.93 -24.09 19.48
C THR A 369 63.98 -25.11 20.12
N GLY A 370 63.39 -24.79 21.28
CA GLY A 370 62.20 -25.49 21.79
C GLY A 370 60.90 -24.82 21.33
N ILE A 371 59.80 -25.56 21.19
CA ILE A 371 58.50 -24.98 20.80
C ILE A 371 58.08 -23.91 21.82
N GLY A 372 57.70 -22.72 21.35
CA GLY A 372 57.35 -21.58 22.21
C GLY A 372 58.49 -21.01 23.07
N ALA A 373 59.76 -21.34 22.76
CA ALA A 373 60.90 -20.86 23.53
C ALA A 373 61.29 -19.41 23.19
N SER A 374 61.80 -18.68 24.18
CA SER A 374 62.22 -17.28 24.06
C SER A 374 63.68 -17.08 24.46
N ALA A 375 64.51 -16.52 23.59
CA ALA A 375 65.93 -16.24 23.79
C ALA A 375 66.22 -14.76 23.50
N LEU A 376 66.40 -13.93 24.53
CA LEU A 376 66.56 -12.48 24.41
C LEU A 376 67.91 -12.00 24.97
N GLY A 377 68.82 -11.64 24.08
CA GLY A 377 70.17 -11.19 24.42
C GLY A 377 71.24 -11.84 23.55
N TYR A 378 72.44 -11.27 23.56
CA TYR A 378 73.59 -11.77 22.81
C TYR A 378 73.93 -13.22 23.22
N ASN A 379 74.06 -14.11 22.22
CA ASN A 379 74.42 -15.52 22.39
C ASN A 379 73.57 -16.28 23.45
N THR A 380 72.27 -15.99 23.49
CA THR A 380 71.29 -16.71 24.33
C THR A 380 70.87 -18.03 23.69
N SER A 381 70.55 -19.06 24.49
CA SER A 381 70.03 -20.32 23.95
C SER A 381 68.86 -20.90 24.78
N ALA A 382 67.68 -20.97 24.17
CA ALA A 382 66.47 -21.52 24.77
C ALA A 382 66.03 -22.79 24.02
N GLU A 383 66.47 -23.94 24.52
CA GLU A 383 66.28 -25.28 23.91
C GLU A 383 65.03 -25.99 24.43
N GLY A 384 64.58 -25.68 25.65
CA GLY A 384 63.42 -26.31 26.26
C GLY A 384 62.09 -25.79 25.70
N THR A 385 61.08 -26.66 25.62
CA THR A 385 59.70 -26.27 25.22
C THR A 385 59.11 -25.29 26.25
N PHE A 386 58.60 -24.14 25.79
CA PHE A 386 58.20 -22.99 26.60
C PHE A 386 59.29 -22.43 27.53
N SER A 387 60.58 -22.66 27.23
CA SER A 387 61.68 -22.13 28.04
C SER A 387 62.03 -20.68 27.68
N THR A 388 62.56 -19.90 28.63
CA THR A 388 62.84 -18.47 28.45
C THR A 388 64.22 -18.09 28.98
N SER A 389 65.15 -17.72 28.10
CA SER A 389 66.50 -17.24 28.42
C SER A 389 66.67 -15.77 28.08
N ILE A 390 67.03 -14.94 29.07
CA ILE A 390 67.14 -13.48 28.94
C ILE A 390 68.45 -13.00 29.58
N GLY A 391 69.26 -12.28 28.81
CA GLY A 391 70.58 -11.77 29.21
C GLY A 391 71.74 -12.42 28.47
N TYR A 392 72.89 -11.74 28.38
CA TYR A 392 74.06 -12.21 27.63
C TYR A 392 74.47 -13.63 28.05
N GLY A 393 74.49 -14.57 27.11
CA GLY A 393 74.88 -15.96 27.37
C GLY A 393 73.93 -16.77 28.26
N ALA A 394 72.71 -16.29 28.55
CA ALA A 394 71.71 -17.04 29.33
C ALA A 394 71.25 -18.30 28.57
N ARG A 395 71.01 -19.40 29.31
CA ARG A 395 70.63 -20.69 28.72
C ARG A 395 69.56 -21.45 29.48
N THR A 396 68.63 -22.04 28.74
CA THR A 396 67.60 -22.95 29.22
C THR A 396 67.59 -24.23 28.40
N ARG A 397 67.55 -25.40 29.06
CA ARG A 397 67.52 -26.71 28.36
C ARG A 397 66.18 -27.45 28.45
N GLU A 398 65.45 -27.30 29.55
CA GLU A 398 64.29 -28.13 29.87
C GLU A 398 62.94 -27.41 29.75
N ARG A 399 61.85 -28.19 29.71
CA ARG A 399 60.48 -27.68 29.59
C ARG A 399 60.18 -26.63 30.66
N GLY A 400 59.67 -25.47 30.24
CA GLY A 400 59.27 -24.39 31.15
C GLY A 400 60.39 -23.79 32.01
N ALA A 401 61.66 -24.09 31.71
CA ALA A 401 62.79 -23.52 32.42
C ALA A 401 62.97 -22.03 32.07
N VAL A 402 63.36 -21.20 33.03
CA VAL A 402 63.59 -19.75 32.83
C VAL A 402 64.97 -19.37 33.35
N ALA A 403 65.77 -18.64 32.57
CA ALA A 403 67.06 -18.10 32.97
C ALA A 403 67.11 -16.59 32.71
N LEU A 404 67.21 -15.78 33.76
CA LEU A 404 67.17 -14.30 33.69
C LEU A 404 68.43 -13.71 34.33
N GLY A 405 69.45 -13.44 33.51
CA GLY A 405 70.73 -12.85 33.92
C GLY A 405 71.87 -13.18 32.97
N TYR A 406 72.98 -12.45 33.08
CA TYR A 406 74.24 -12.79 32.40
C TYR A 406 74.63 -14.24 32.77
N ARG A 407 74.78 -15.12 31.77
CA ARG A 407 75.14 -16.54 31.92
C ARG A 407 74.33 -17.32 32.98
N ALA A 408 73.08 -16.92 33.21
CA ALA A 408 72.14 -17.70 34.02
C ALA A 408 71.81 -19.03 33.30
N GLU A 409 71.73 -20.13 34.04
CA GLU A 409 71.56 -21.47 33.47
C GLU A 409 70.46 -22.27 34.20
N ALA A 410 69.34 -22.50 33.51
CA ALA A 410 68.22 -23.29 34.04
C ALA A 410 68.06 -24.60 33.26
N VAL A 411 68.38 -25.71 33.95
CA VAL A 411 68.65 -27.02 33.34
C VAL A 411 67.68 -28.11 33.79
N HIS A 412 66.62 -27.74 34.51
CA HIS A 412 65.60 -28.66 35.02
C HIS A 412 64.18 -28.16 34.69
N GLU A 413 63.21 -29.08 34.63
CA GLU A 413 61.83 -28.76 34.28
C GLU A 413 61.20 -27.73 35.25
N GLY A 414 60.51 -26.73 34.70
CA GLY A 414 59.79 -25.70 35.48
C GLY A 414 60.66 -24.86 36.42
N SER A 415 61.98 -24.87 36.26
CA SER A 415 62.92 -24.21 37.18
C SER A 415 63.36 -22.82 36.70
N VAL A 416 63.61 -21.90 37.62
CA VAL A 416 63.96 -20.50 37.34
C VAL A 416 65.35 -20.18 37.89
N ALA A 417 66.30 -19.80 37.03
CA ALA A 417 67.57 -19.18 37.42
C ALA A 417 67.44 -17.65 37.34
N LEU A 418 67.54 -16.97 38.48
CA LEU A 418 67.33 -15.51 38.60
C LEU A 418 68.62 -14.83 39.06
N GLY A 419 69.18 -13.95 38.21
CA GLY A 419 70.43 -13.23 38.45
C GLY A 419 71.64 -13.78 37.68
N ASN A 420 72.72 -13.00 37.69
CA ASN A 420 74.00 -13.32 37.04
C ASN A 420 74.55 -14.69 37.51
N GLU A 421 74.98 -15.56 36.58
CA GLU A 421 75.56 -16.89 36.87
C GLU A 421 74.73 -17.75 37.85
N SER A 422 73.43 -17.50 37.96
CA SER A 422 72.51 -18.32 38.73
C SER A 422 72.30 -19.68 38.05
N GLN A 423 72.27 -20.75 38.84
CA GLN A 423 72.11 -22.11 38.36
C GLN A 423 71.02 -22.84 39.12
N THR A 424 70.17 -23.56 38.40
CA THR A 424 69.14 -24.44 39.00
C THR A 424 69.73 -25.78 39.40
N THR A 425 69.24 -26.37 40.50
CA THR A 425 69.74 -27.63 41.08
C THR A 425 68.68 -28.73 41.20
N GLY A 426 67.46 -28.45 40.73
CA GLY A 426 66.30 -29.34 40.73
C GLY A 426 65.14 -28.71 39.95
N SER A 427 64.12 -29.51 39.65
CA SER A 427 62.90 -29.05 38.97
C SER A 427 62.01 -28.19 39.89
N TYR A 428 61.16 -27.35 39.31
CA TYR A 428 60.13 -26.55 40.02
C TYR A 428 60.66 -25.59 41.12
N GLN A 429 61.95 -25.23 41.10
CA GLN A 429 62.56 -24.29 42.06
C GLN A 429 62.88 -22.92 41.45
N VAL A 430 62.90 -21.87 42.28
CA VAL A 430 63.52 -20.58 41.94
C VAL A 430 64.89 -20.48 42.60
N SER A 431 65.95 -20.52 41.79
CA SER A 431 67.34 -20.34 42.22
C SER A 431 67.80 -18.91 41.97
N ILE A 432 68.11 -18.18 43.04
CA ILE A 432 68.62 -16.79 42.98
C ILE A 432 70.16 -16.70 42.92
N GLY A 433 70.84 -17.81 42.68
CA GLY A 433 72.30 -17.91 42.72
C GLY A 433 72.82 -19.29 42.31
N SER A 434 74.01 -19.62 42.76
CA SER A 434 74.68 -20.92 42.52
C SER A 434 75.18 -21.52 43.84
N ALA A 435 75.78 -22.71 43.78
CA ALA A 435 76.43 -23.33 44.95
C ALA A 435 77.53 -22.43 45.56
N THR A 436 78.24 -21.66 44.73
CA THR A 436 79.33 -20.77 45.13
C THR A 436 78.88 -19.33 45.39
N GLN A 437 77.82 -18.84 44.74
CA GLN A 437 77.31 -17.47 44.92
C GLN A 437 75.82 -17.44 45.28
N LYS A 438 75.54 -17.40 46.59
CA LYS A 438 74.20 -17.25 47.17
C LYS A 438 73.84 -15.77 47.30
N ARG A 439 72.56 -15.42 47.10
CA ARG A 439 72.05 -14.04 47.23
C ARG A 439 71.05 -13.91 48.37
N LYS A 440 70.92 -12.70 48.92
CA LYS A 440 69.86 -12.36 49.88
C LYS A 440 68.63 -11.91 49.10
N LEU A 441 67.45 -12.37 49.51
CA LEU A 441 66.20 -11.69 49.16
C LEU A 441 66.07 -10.44 50.05
N VAL A 442 65.67 -9.33 49.46
CA VAL A 442 65.51 -8.02 50.11
C VAL A 442 64.27 -7.32 49.54
N ASN A 443 63.75 -6.31 50.25
CA ASN A 443 62.52 -5.58 49.89
C ASN A 443 61.27 -6.48 49.75
N MET A 444 61.24 -7.61 50.46
CA MET A 444 60.05 -8.43 50.62
C MET A 444 59.11 -7.79 51.64
N SER A 445 57.82 -7.73 51.32
CA SER A 445 56.76 -7.45 52.30
C SER A 445 56.50 -8.66 53.18
N ASP A 446 55.94 -8.41 54.35
CA ASP A 446 55.56 -9.41 55.35
C ASP A 446 54.41 -10.32 54.82
N GLY A 447 54.74 -11.56 54.42
CA GLY A 447 53.82 -12.51 53.80
C GLY A 447 52.95 -13.31 54.78
N LEU A 448 51.72 -13.66 54.41
CA LEU A 448 50.68 -14.13 55.33
C LEU A 448 51.08 -15.37 56.16
N VAL A 449 51.24 -15.19 57.48
CA VAL A 449 51.53 -16.27 58.43
C VAL A 449 50.23 -16.97 58.84
N ALA A 450 49.82 -17.97 58.04
CA ALA A 450 48.64 -18.78 58.26
C ALA A 450 48.88 -20.26 57.92
N GLN A 451 48.05 -21.17 58.44
CA GLN A 451 48.15 -22.60 58.15
C GLN A 451 47.94 -22.88 56.65
N GLY A 452 48.88 -23.59 56.02
CA GLY A 452 48.86 -23.85 54.58
C GLY A 452 49.40 -22.70 53.70
N SER A 453 49.84 -21.58 54.30
CA SER A 453 50.50 -20.52 53.55
C SER A 453 51.78 -21.02 52.87
N SER A 454 51.97 -20.58 51.62
CA SER A 454 53.19 -20.81 50.82
C SER A 454 53.98 -19.52 50.60
N GLU A 455 53.66 -18.46 51.35
CA GLU A 455 54.36 -17.17 51.27
C GLU A 455 55.70 -17.20 52.03
N ALA A 456 56.68 -16.45 51.54
CA ALA A 456 58.03 -16.44 52.09
C ALA A 456 58.15 -15.44 53.25
N VAL A 457 58.34 -15.96 54.47
CA VAL A 457 58.41 -15.19 55.72
C VAL A 457 59.63 -14.25 55.74
N THR A 458 59.43 -12.98 56.08
CA THR A 458 60.52 -11.99 56.14
C THR A 458 61.32 -12.07 57.44
N GLY A 459 62.47 -11.39 57.48
CA GLY A 459 63.21 -11.17 58.73
C GLY A 459 62.42 -10.37 59.78
N ASN A 460 61.54 -9.45 59.36
CA ASN A 460 60.67 -8.71 60.28
C ASN A 460 59.60 -9.62 60.88
N GLN A 461 59.05 -10.54 60.09
CA GLN A 461 58.08 -11.50 60.60
C GLN A 461 58.70 -12.60 61.43
N LEU A 462 59.89 -13.09 61.08
CA LEU A 462 60.62 -14.03 61.95
C LEU A 462 60.97 -13.34 63.28
N TYR A 463 61.37 -12.07 63.25
CA TYR A 463 61.55 -11.26 64.46
C TYR A 463 60.25 -11.04 65.24
N ALA A 464 59.14 -10.69 64.57
CA ALA A 464 57.84 -10.47 65.19
C ALA A 464 57.20 -11.76 65.72
N THR A 465 57.38 -12.90 65.05
CA THR A 465 57.02 -14.23 65.54
C THR A 465 57.93 -14.64 66.69
N ASN A 466 59.23 -14.31 66.67
CA ASN A 466 60.12 -14.55 67.80
C ASN A 466 59.80 -13.62 69.00
N ALA A 467 59.35 -12.40 68.76
CA ALA A 467 58.86 -11.46 69.76
C ALA A 467 57.46 -11.84 70.27
N THR A 468 56.62 -12.45 69.43
CA THR A 468 55.33 -13.05 69.82
C THR A 468 55.54 -14.40 70.51
N ALA A 469 56.59 -15.15 70.22
CA ALA A 469 56.94 -16.39 70.94
C ALA A 469 57.60 -16.07 72.29
N THR A 470 58.47 -15.06 72.35
CA THR A 470 59.00 -14.49 73.60
C THR A 470 57.87 -13.86 74.40
N GLY A 471 56.97 -13.12 73.74
CA GLY A 471 55.78 -12.50 74.34
C GLY A 471 54.72 -13.50 74.77
N ALA A 472 54.53 -14.61 74.06
CA ALA A 472 53.65 -15.72 74.45
C ALA A 472 54.29 -16.60 75.51
N LYS A 473 55.63 -16.70 75.57
CA LYS A 473 56.33 -17.25 76.73
C LYS A 473 56.09 -16.36 77.96
N ILE A 474 56.35 -15.06 77.86
CA ILE A 474 56.07 -14.08 78.92
C ILE A 474 54.59 -14.11 79.31
N ALA A 475 53.66 -14.22 78.35
CA ALA A 475 52.23 -14.30 78.60
C ALA A 475 51.76 -15.68 79.09
N ALA A 476 52.49 -16.77 78.85
CA ALA A 476 52.23 -18.08 79.46
C ALA A 476 52.75 -18.09 80.90
N ASP A 477 54.00 -17.65 81.11
CA ASP A 477 54.59 -17.43 82.44
C ASP A 477 53.71 -16.47 83.27
N ALA A 478 53.13 -15.44 82.64
CA ALA A 478 52.20 -14.49 83.27
C ALA A 478 50.74 -14.96 83.32
N ALA A 479 50.26 -15.85 82.45
CA ALA A 479 48.92 -16.45 82.57
C ALA A 479 48.87 -17.43 83.75
N VAL A 480 49.96 -18.19 83.95
CA VAL A 480 50.18 -18.99 85.17
C VAL A 480 50.19 -18.11 86.44
N ALA A 481 50.51 -16.82 86.33
CA ALA A 481 50.35 -15.84 87.40
C ALA A 481 48.95 -15.20 87.46
N GLN A 482 48.32 -14.83 86.33
CA GLN A 482 47.02 -14.14 86.28
C GLN A 482 45.82 -15.03 86.61
N VAL A 483 45.92 -16.36 86.44
CA VAL A 483 44.94 -17.32 87.01
C VAL A 483 44.83 -17.18 88.55
N LYS A 484 45.79 -16.54 89.20
CA LYS A 484 45.76 -16.23 90.64
C LYS A 484 45.35 -14.78 90.99
N ALA A 485 45.03 -13.91 90.03
CA ALA A 485 44.79 -12.48 90.29
C ALA A 485 43.80 -11.79 89.33
N SER A 486 42.53 -11.73 89.75
CA SER A 486 41.47 -10.75 89.38
C SER A 486 41.13 -10.52 87.89
N SER A 487 39.94 -10.84 87.38
CA SER A 487 38.60 -10.26 87.69
C SER A 487 38.30 -8.89 87.03
N TYR A 488 37.02 -8.66 86.70
CA TYR A 488 36.46 -7.52 85.92
C TYR A 488 36.81 -7.56 84.41
N LEU A 489 35.93 -7.25 83.45
CA LEU A 489 34.51 -6.82 83.43
C LEU A 489 33.93 -7.26 82.06
N LEU A 490 32.74 -7.87 81.90
CA LEU A 490 31.39 -7.45 82.32
C LEU A 490 30.60 -8.56 83.04
N VAL A 491 30.58 -8.46 84.37
CA VAL A 491 29.51 -8.87 85.31
C VAL A 491 28.71 -10.16 84.99
N ASN A 492 29.13 -11.27 85.59
CA ASN A 492 28.25 -11.90 86.57
C ASN A 492 28.72 -11.47 87.97
N GLY A 493 27.85 -10.87 88.77
CA GLY A 493 28.23 -10.20 90.00
C GLY A 493 28.19 -11.10 91.23
N THR A 494 29.25 -11.08 92.03
CA THR A 494 29.24 -11.31 93.50
C THR A 494 30.48 -10.60 94.04
N THR A 495 30.45 -9.92 95.18
CA THR A 495 29.83 -10.32 96.46
C THR A 495 28.60 -9.50 96.86
N GLY A 496 27.64 -10.15 97.54
CA GLY A 496 26.52 -9.49 98.25
C GLY A 496 25.13 -9.70 97.63
N SER A 497 24.37 -10.65 98.19
CA SER A 497 22.97 -11.01 97.85
C SER A 497 22.74 -11.64 96.46
N ASP A 498 22.04 -12.78 96.43
CA ASP A 498 21.63 -13.49 95.21
C ASP A 498 20.55 -12.77 94.38
N THR A 499 20.06 -11.62 94.86
CA THR A 499 19.00 -10.85 94.22
C THR A 499 19.41 -10.20 92.90
N ASN A 500 20.71 -9.89 92.68
CA ASN A 500 21.12 -8.87 91.69
C ASN A 500 21.86 -9.41 90.43
N LYS A 501 21.96 -10.74 90.24
CA LYS A 501 22.76 -11.36 89.17
C LYS A 501 22.10 -11.35 87.79
N ALA A 502 22.92 -11.50 86.74
CA ALA A 502 22.52 -12.08 85.46
C ALA A 502 22.62 -13.62 85.57
N LYS A 503 21.56 -14.34 85.20
CA LYS A 503 21.45 -15.79 85.36
C LYS A 503 21.29 -16.47 84.00
N ALA A 504 22.38 -16.96 83.42
CA ALA A 504 22.33 -17.92 82.32
C ALA A 504 22.39 -19.34 82.91
N THR A 505 21.24 -19.98 83.09
CA THR A 505 21.14 -21.32 83.72
C THR A 505 20.64 -22.40 82.76
N GLY A 506 20.17 -22.04 81.57
CA GLY A 506 19.85 -23.00 80.51
C GLY A 506 21.07 -23.41 79.69
N THR A 507 21.06 -24.62 79.15
CA THR A 507 22.15 -25.12 78.30
C THR A 507 22.26 -24.27 77.02
N GLY A 508 23.39 -23.59 76.83
CA GLY A 508 23.60 -22.67 75.71
C GLY A 508 22.86 -21.33 75.84
N ALA A 509 22.37 -20.97 77.02
CA ALA A 509 21.65 -19.71 77.24
C ALA A 509 22.59 -18.49 77.37
N LEU A 510 22.10 -17.32 76.98
CA LEU A 510 22.78 -16.03 77.05
C LEU A 510 21.98 -15.04 77.90
N ALA A 511 22.51 -14.66 79.08
CA ALA A 511 21.94 -13.61 79.93
C ALA A 511 22.88 -12.40 79.99
N ASN A 512 22.43 -11.23 79.53
CA ASN A 512 23.25 -10.01 79.48
C ASN A 512 22.50 -8.80 80.06
N GLY A 513 22.93 -8.40 81.27
CA GLY A 513 22.48 -7.19 81.96
C GLY A 513 21.85 -7.46 83.33
N ILE A 514 21.63 -6.38 84.10
CA ILE A 514 21.32 -6.47 85.54
C ILE A 514 19.93 -7.11 85.75
N TYR A 515 19.84 -8.10 86.65
CA TYR A 515 18.64 -8.91 86.91
C TYR A 515 18.12 -9.73 85.70
N THR A 516 18.94 -10.02 84.69
CA THR A 516 18.51 -10.89 83.57
C THR A 516 18.47 -12.37 83.95
N GLU A 517 17.58 -13.13 83.34
CA GLU A 517 17.39 -14.56 83.63
C GLU A 517 17.08 -15.33 82.34
N ALA A 518 18.08 -16.02 81.78
CA ALA A 518 17.95 -16.92 80.64
C ALA A 518 18.11 -18.37 81.15
N SER A 519 16.99 -19.01 81.52
CA SER A 519 16.99 -20.33 82.16
C SER A 519 16.61 -21.48 81.24
N GLY A 520 16.09 -21.20 80.05
CA GLY A 520 15.76 -22.22 79.05
C GLY A 520 16.94 -22.58 78.15
N THR A 521 16.95 -23.79 77.61
CA THR A 521 17.93 -24.23 76.60
C THR A 521 17.96 -23.26 75.42
N ALA A 522 19.15 -22.82 75.01
CA ALA A 522 19.39 -21.81 73.96
C ALA A 522 18.65 -20.46 74.15
N ALA A 523 18.14 -20.15 75.35
CA ALA A 523 17.40 -18.91 75.61
C ALA A 523 18.31 -17.67 75.65
N THR A 524 17.81 -16.52 75.18
CA THR A 524 18.54 -15.25 75.18
C THR A 524 17.76 -14.17 75.93
N ALA A 525 18.32 -13.66 77.04
CA ALA A 525 17.76 -12.55 77.81
C ALA A 525 18.74 -11.35 77.82
N MET A 526 18.34 -10.20 77.27
CA MET A 526 19.19 -9.01 77.14
C MET A 526 18.46 -7.74 77.59
N GLY A 527 19.07 -6.98 78.50
CA GLY A 527 18.52 -5.72 79.03
C GLY A 527 18.63 -5.61 80.55
N ARG A 528 17.77 -4.81 81.18
CA ARG A 528 17.58 -4.85 82.64
C ARG A 528 16.34 -5.67 82.96
N THR A 529 16.39 -6.55 83.96
CA THR A 529 15.22 -7.36 84.40
C THR A 529 14.56 -8.19 83.29
N ALA A 530 15.28 -8.51 82.20
CA ALA A 530 14.75 -9.31 81.09
C ALA A 530 14.79 -10.81 81.40
N LYS A 531 13.73 -11.56 81.04
CA LYS A 531 13.59 -12.98 81.37
C LYS A 531 13.24 -13.82 80.15
N ALA A 532 14.02 -14.87 79.89
CA ALA A 532 13.81 -15.86 78.85
C ALA A 532 13.87 -17.27 79.48
N LEU A 533 12.75 -17.74 80.03
CA LEU A 533 12.73 -18.91 80.91
C LEU A 533 12.50 -20.25 80.19
N ALA A 534 12.01 -20.22 78.94
CA ALA A 534 11.71 -21.40 78.12
C ALA A 534 12.78 -21.69 77.06
N GLU A 535 12.74 -22.91 76.53
CA GLU A 535 13.58 -23.37 75.42
C GLU A 535 13.42 -22.49 74.17
N GLY A 536 14.54 -22.03 73.60
CA GLY A 536 14.56 -21.13 72.44
C GLY A 536 13.97 -19.73 72.67
N ALA A 537 13.65 -19.36 73.91
CA ALA A 537 13.02 -18.07 74.22
C ALA A 537 13.97 -16.87 74.00
N ILE A 538 13.44 -15.76 73.48
CA ILE A 538 14.19 -14.52 73.27
C ILE A 538 13.48 -13.37 73.98
N ALA A 539 14.16 -12.71 74.93
CA ALA A 539 13.65 -11.56 75.68
C ALA A 539 14.64 -10.39 75.63
N ILE A 540 14.33 -9.35 74.84
CA ILE A 540 15.24 -8.22 74.59
C ILE A 540 14.56 -6.90 74.93
N GLY A 541 15.00 -6.23 76.00
CA GLY A 541 14.48 -4.95 76.47
C GLY A 541 14.35 -4.87 78.00
N ASP A 542 14.13 -3.67 78.55
CA ASP A 542 13.89 -3.53 79.99
C ASP A 542 12.58 -4.23 80.39
N ARG A 543 12.65 -5.24 81.28
CA ARG A 543 11.51 -6.09 81.68
C ARG A 543 10.84 -6.82 80.50
N ALA A 544 11.56 -7.08 79.42
CA ALA A 544 11.09 -8.00 78.39
C ALA A 544 10.97 -9.42 78.98
N GLY A 545 9.85 -10.10 78.76
CA GLY A 545 9.47 -11.28 79.54
C GLY A 545 8.86 -12.42 78.74
N VAL A 546 9.65 -13.47 78.53
CA VAL A 546 9.19 -14.84 78.28
C VAL A 546 9.27 -15.58 79.62
N GLU A 547 8.28 -15.33 80.48
CA GLU A 547 8.31 -15.60 81.93
C GLU A 547 7.70 -16.94 82.35
N SER A 548 7.31 -17.80 81.41
CA SER A 548 6.95 -19.20 81.69
C SER A 548 7.92 -20.14 80.98
N VAL A 549 8.22 -21.28 81.62
CA VAL A 549 9.04 -22.36 81.04
C VAL A 549 8.33 -23.11 79.91
N THR A 550 7.00 -22.96 79.80
CA THR A 550 6.17 -23.52 78.72
C THR A 550 6.12 -22.66 77.45
N SER A 551 6.80 -21.52 77.43
CA SER A 551 6.74 -20.56 76.32
C SER A 551 7.84 -20.77 75.29
N LYS A 552 7.95 -21.99 74.75
CA LYS A 552 9.03 -22.34 73.82
C LYS A 552 9.01 -21.47 72.56
N HIS A 553 10.21 -21.22 72.02
CA HIS A 553 10.51 -20.39 70.85
C HIS A 553 9.91 -18.97 70.89
N SER A 554 9.39 -18.54 72.04
CA SER A 554 8.60 -17.31 72.14
C SER A 554 9.52 -16.10 72.26
N ILE A 555 9.09 -14.98 71.70
CA ILE A 555 9.93 -13.80 71.47
C ILE A 555 9.23 -12.56 72.05
N ALA A 556 9.88 -11.91 73.03
CA ALA A 556 9.46 -10.66 73.64
C ALA A 556 10.53 -9.56 73.38
N ILE A 557 10.24 -8.58 72.51
CA ILE A 557 11.17 -7.51 72.13
C ILE A 557 10.56 -6.14 72.41
N GLY A 558 11.20 -5.39 73.30
CA GLY A 558 10.80 -4.05 73.73
C GLY A 558 10.59 -3.93 75.24
N THR A 559 10.65 -2.70 75.75
CA THR A 559 10.44 -2.43 77.18
C THR A 559 9.08 -2.95 77.65
N MET A 560 9.05 -3.82 78.66
CA MET A 560 7.86 -4.47 79.19
C MET A 560 7.04 -5.24 78.14
N ALA A 561 7.66 -5.68 77.03
CA ALA A 561 7.05 -6.66 76.13
C ALA A 561 6.97 -8.02 76.85
N LYS A 562 5.83 -8.73 76.78
CA LYS A 562 5.62 -10.01 77.47
C LYS A 562 4.92 -11.06 76.62
N THR A 563 5.20 -12.32 76.92
CA THR A 563 4.50 -13.49 76.39
C THR A 563 3.88 -14.31 77.52
N GLY A 564 2.71 -14.90 77.26
CA GLY A 564 2.01 -15.81 78.18
C GLY A 564 2.57 -17.24 78.16
N PRO A 565 1.93 -18.19 78.87
CA PRO A 565 2.50 -19.51 79.17
C PRO A 565 2.27 -20.56 78.06
N GLN A 566 2.49 -20.22 76.79
CA GLN A 566 2.23 -21.07 75.62
C GLN A 566 3.34 -20.90 74.56
N GLU A 567 3.51 -21.87 73.67
CA GLU A 567 4.59 -21.90 72.67
C GLU A 567 4.32 -20.96 71.47
N ASP A 568 5.39 -20.60 70.75
CA ASP A 568 5.38 -19.81 69.50
C ASP A 568 4.68 -18.42 69.61
N LEU A 569 4.81 -17.75 70.76
CA LEU A 569 4.25 -16.42 71.00
C LEU A 569 5.19 -15.30 70.55
N LEU A 570 4.65 -14.24 69.94
CA LEU A 570 5.43 -13.07 69.49
C LEU A 570 4.89 -11.76 70.07
N ALA A 571 5.68 -11.06 70.88
CA ALA A 571 5.37 -9.73 71.40
C ALA A 571 6.48 -8.73 71.03
N ILE A 572 6.22 -7.86 70.05
CA ILE A 572 7.16 -6.81 69.63
C ILE A 572 6.54 -5.42 69.83
N GLY A 573 7.22 -4.60 70.63
CA GLY A 573 6.85 -3.23 70.97
C GLY A 573 6.80 -3.00 72.47
N ARG A 574 6.98 -1.74 72.90
CA ARG A 574 6.84 -1.39 74.33
C ARG A 574 5.45 -1.79 74.83
N ASN A 575 5.37 -2.44 75.98
CA ASN A 575 4.12 -2.96 76.56
C ASN A 575 3.32 -3.91 75.62
N ALA A 576 3.93 -4.52 74.60
CA ALA A 576 3.23 -5.52 73.78
C ALA A 576 3.03 -6.81 74.60
N ASN A 577 1.84 -7.41 74.54
CA ASN A 577 1.50 -8.61 75.33
C ASN A 577 0.86 -9.70 74.46
N ALA A 578 1.57 -10.79 74.20
CA ALA A 578 1.03 -11.96 73.50
C ALA A 578 0.77 -13.08 74.50
N SER A 579 -0.46 -13.20 75.00
CA SER A 579 -0.81 -14.11 76.12
C SER A 579 -1.94 -15.09 75.82
N GLY A 580 -2.28 -15.28 74.54
CA GLY A 580 -3.59 -15.82 74.14
C GLY A 580 -3.73 -17.33 73.93
N GLY A 581 -2.63 -18.05 73.80
CA GLY A 581 -2.62 -19.38 73.18
C GLY A 581 -1.55 -19.46 72.09
N VAL A 582 -1.17 -20.68 71.69
CA VAL A 582 -0.14 -20.93 70.67
C VAL A 582 -0.33 -20.05 69.43
N GLY A 583 0.77 -19.44 68.95
CA GLY A 583 0.77 -18.60 67.76
C GLY A 583 0.06 -17.23 67.91
N ALA A 584 -0.17 -16.74 69.13
CA ALA A 584 -0.67 -15.37 69.33
C ALA A 584 0.46 -14.33 69.11
N MET A 585 0.16 -13.26 68.35
CA MET A 585 1.16 -12.27 67.90
C MET A 585 0.71 -10.83 68.21
N ALA A 586 1.41 -10.15 69.13
CA ALA A 586 1.20 -8.75 69.47
C ALA A 586 2.29 -7.87 68.84
N LEU A 587 1.93 -7.07 67.84
CA LEU A 587 2.88 -6.33 67.01
C LEU A 587 2.60 -4.81 67.02
N GLY A 588 3.15 -4.10 68.01
CA GLY A 588 3.03 -2.64 68.16
C GLY A 588 3.06 -2.16 69.62
N TYR A 589 3.22 -0.85 69.82
CA TYR A 589 3.17 -0.26 71.16
C TYR A 589 1.83 -0.56 71.85
N GLY A 590 1.86 -1.26 73.00
CA GLY A 590 0.66 -1.59 73.77
C GLY A 590 -0.33 -2.52 73.07
N SER A 591 0.07 -3.23 72.00
CA SER A 591 -0.79 -4.24 71.37
C SER A 591 -0.96 -5.46 72.28
N THR A 592 -2.15 -6.07 72.32
CA THR A 592 -2.43 -7.26 73.14
C THR A 592 -3.10 -8.37 72.31
N ALA A 593 -2.42 -9.50 72.16
CA ALA A 593 -2.91 -10.72 71.53
C ALA A 593 -3.29 -11.74 72.60
N SER A 594 -4.56 -11.71 73.02
CA SER A 594 -5.16 -12.39 74.17
C SER A 594 -5.91 -13.67 73.83
N HIS A 595 -5.88 -14.14 72.56
CA HIS A 595 -6.54 -15.38 72.15
C HIS A 595 -5.67 -16.25 71.22
N LEU A 596 -6.00 -17.54 71.11
CA LEU A 596 -5.31 -18.54 70.29
C LEU A 596 -5.22 -18.13 68.81
N ARG A 597 -4.03 -18.31 68.19
CA ARG A 597 -3.74 -17.98 66.78
C ARG A 597 -4.20 -16.59 66.32
N SER A 598 -4.23 -15.61 67.23
CA SER A 598 -4.75 -14.26 66.96
C SER A 598 -3.62 -13.22 66.85
N VAL A 599 -3.79 -12.25 65.95
CA VAL A 599 -2.77 -11.22 65.65
C VAL A 599 -3.31 -9.84 66.02
N ALA A 600 -2.67 -9.18 66.99
CA ALA A 600 -2.94 -7.79 67.34
C ALA A 600 -1.94 -6.87 66.60
N LEU A 601 -2.35 -6.34 65.45
CA LEU A 601 -1.49 -5.58 64.54
C LEU A 601 -1.66 -4.07 64.75
N GLY A 602 -0.58 -3.38 65.11
CA GLY A 602 -0.52 -1.94 65.30
C GLY A 602 -0.69 -1.47 66.74
N SER A 603 -0.35 -0.20 66.99
CA SER A 603 -0.35 0.40 68.33
C SER A 603 -1.70 0.30 69.03
N GLY A 604 -1.74 -0.23 70.24
CA GLY A 604 -2.94 -0.37 71.08
C GLY A 604 -3.98 -1.35 70.54
N SER A 605 -3.68 -2.12 69.49
CA SER A 605 -4.62 -3.10 68.95
C SER A 605 -4.84 -4.25 69.94
N THR A 606 -6.08 -4.73 70.06
CA THR A 606 -6.46 -5.83 70.96
C THR A 606 -7.28 -6.86 70.20
N THR A 607 -6.93 -8.14 70.32
CA THR A 607 -7.76 -9.26 69.83
C THR A 607 -8.95 -9.50 70.77
N SER A 608 -10.04 -10.07 70.24
CA SER A 608 -11.31 -10.29 70.99
C SER A 608 -11.82 -11.74 70.97
N ALA A 609 -11.30 -12.57 70.06
CA ALA A 609 -11.61 -13.97 69.86
C ALA A 609 -10.40 -14.68 69.22
N GLN A 610 -10.47 -16.00 69.10
CA GLN A 610 -9.46 -16.82 68.42
C GLN A 610 -9.46 -16.56 66.90
N ASP A 611 -8.38 -16.93 66.21
CA ASP A 611 -8.26 -16.96 64.74
C ASP A 611 -8.48 -15.61 64.00
N GLN A 612 -8.43 -14.47 64.71
CA GLN A 612 -8.63 -13.14 64.11
C GLN A 612 -7.33 -12.33 63.94
N VAL A 613 -7.28 -11.49 62.90
CA VAL A 613 -6.34 -10.36 62.81
C VAL A 613 -7.05 -9.09 63.26
N SER A 614 -6.68 -8.56 64.42
CA SER A 614 -7.19 -7.29 64.94
C SER A 614 -6.26 -6.14 64.59
N VAL A 615 -6.71 -5.24 63.71
CA VAL A 615 -6.02 -3.98 63.37
C VAL A 615 -6.39 -2.82 64.29
N GLY A 616 -7.01 -3.08 65.45
CA GLY A 616 -7.53 -2.04 66.33
C GLY A 616 -8.05 -2.54 67.68
N ASN A 617 -8.83 -1.72 68.36
CA ASN A 617 -9.60 -2.09 69.57
C ASN A 617 -10.99 -1.41 69.52
N ALA A 618 -11.79 -1.55 70.59
CA ALA A 618 -13.14 -0.98 70.64
C ALA A 618 -13.21 0.53 70.33
N SER A 619 -12.21 1.30 70.79
CA SER A 619 -12.09 2.76 70.63
C SER A 619 -11.20 3.16 69.44
N ILE A 620 -10.20 2.34 69.09
CA ILE A 620 -9.23 2.60 68.02
C ILE A 620 -9.55 1.71 66.82
N LYS A 621 -10.39 2.20 65.91
CA LYS A 621 -10.73 1.51 64.65
C LYS A 621 -9.89 2.06 63.51
N ARG A 622 -9.37 1.20 62.63
CA ARG A 622 -8.51 1.60 61.50
C ARG A 622 -9.17 1.28 60.16
N LYS A 623 -8.99 2.16 59.17
CA LYS A 623 -9.35 1.89 57.79
C LYS A 623 -8.34 0.88 57.21
N ILE A 624 -8.81 -0.27 56.76
CA ILE A 624 -8.02 -1.16 55.90
C ILE A 624 -8.18 -0.62 54.47
N VAL A 625 -7.10 -0.08 53.91
CA VAL A 625 -7.08 0.52 52.57
C VAL A 625 -6.35 -0.40 51.58
N ASN A 626 -6.58 -0.20 50.28
CA ASN A 626 -6.03 -1.01 49.19
C ASN A 626 -6.45 -2.50 49.23
N VAL A 627 -7.60 -2.80 49.83
CA VAL A 627 -8.28 -4.10 49.73
C VAL A 627 -9.01 -4.17 48.38
N ALA A 628 -8.86 -5.28 47.65
CA ALA A 628 -9.60 -5.53 46.42
C ALA A 628 -11.09 -5.86 46.71
N ASN A 629 -11.94 -5.79 45.68
CA ASN A 629 -13.34 -6.20 45.79
C ASN A 629 -13.44 -7.72 46.05
N GLY A 630 -13.86 -8.09 47.26
CA GLY A 630 -14.02 -9.50 47.66
C GLY A 630 -15.17 -10.20 46.92
N SER A 631 -15.04 -11.49 46.65
CA SER A 631 -16.03 -12.29 45.93
C SER A 631 -17.33 -12.43 46.72
N LEU A 632 -18.47 -11.95 46.19
CA LEU A 632 -19.79 -12.13 46.81
C LEU A 632 -20.35 -13.53 46.47
N THR A 633 -19.89 -14.54 47.21
CA THR A 633 -20.42 -15.90 47.16
C THR A 633 -20.73 -16.41 48.56
N ALA A 634 -21.63 -17.39 48.69
CA ALA A 634 -22.15 -17.88 49.96
C ALA A 634 -21.11 -18.54 50.89
N THR A 635 -19.89 -18.77 50.41
CA THR A 635 -18.76 -19.36 51.15
C THR A 635 -17.53 -18.44 51.21
N SER A 636 -17.69 -17.16 50.85
CA SER A 636 -16.57 -16.21 50.83
C SER A 636 -16.23 -15.70 52.22
N ASN A 637 -14.94 -15.77 52.58
CA ASN A 637 -14.37 -15.18 53.79
C ASN A 637 -13.55 -13.92 53.47
N GLU A 638 -13.73 -13.34 52.28
CA GLU A 638 -13.00 -12.15 51.82
C GLU A 638 -13.61 -10.86 52.37
N ALA A 639 -12.77 -9.86 52.63
CA ALA A 639 -13.21 -8.56 53.12
C ALA A 639 -13.88 -7.74 52.00
N VAL A 640 -15.21 -7.64 52.03
CA VAL A 640 -16.00 -6.83 51.08
C VAL A 640 -15.72 -5.33 51.21
N THR A 641 -15.69 -4.62 50.09
CA THR A 641 -15.47 -3.16 50.09
C THR A 641 -16.78 -2.39 50.25
N GLY A 642 -16.69 -1.13 50.69
CA GLY A 642 -17.87 -0.28 50.88
C GLY A 642 -18.69 -0.05 49.60
N ALA A 643 -18.07 -0.14 48.42
CA ALA A 643 -18.78 -0.05 47.14
C ALA A 643 -19.72 -1.24 46.89
N GLN A 644 -19.31 -2.44 47.33
CA GLN A 644 -20.08 -3.67 47.18
C GLN A 644 -21.28 -3.71 48.13
N LEU A 645 -21.10 -3.20 49.35
CA LEU A 645 -22.18 -3.04 50.33
C LEU A 645 -23.20 -2.00 49.86
N PHE A 646 -22.77 -0.85 49.33
CA PHE A 646 -23.66 0.20 48.85
C PHE A 646 -24.54 -0.23 47.66
N ALA A 647 -23.97 -1.00 46.72
CA ALA A 647 -24.74 -1.59 45.62
C ALA A 647 -25.83 -2.56 46.12
N THR A 648 -25.58 -3.25 47.23
CA THR A 648 -26.53 -4.19 47.85
C THR A 648 -27.66 -3.48 48.61
N ASP A 649 -27.33 -2.40 49.34
CA ASP A 649 -28.31 -1.61 50.10
C ASP A 649 -29.36 -0.92 49.18
N GLN A 650 -28.94 -0.44 48.00
CA GLN A 650 -29.88 0.11 47.00
C GLN A 650 -30.89 -0.94 46.52
N ALA A 651 -30.45 -2.17 46.25
CA ALA A 651 -31.32 -3.25 45.79
C ALA A 651 -32.36 -3.65 46.84
N ALA A 652 -31.97 -3.69 48.12
CA ALA A 652 -32.87 -4.01 49.23
C ALA A 652 -34.00 -2.98 49.39
N ARG A 653 -33.67 -1.68 49.36
CA ARG A 653 -34.67 -0.59 49.50
C ARG A 653 -35.71 -0.58 48.39
N GLY A 654 -35.30 -0.92 47.15
CA GLY A 654 -36.23 -1.02 46.03
C GLY A 654 -37.27 -2.15 46.19
N ALA A 655 -36.84 -3.29 46.72
CA ALA A 655 -37.72 -4.44 46.94
C ALA A 655 -38.79 -4.18 48.02
N GLU A 656 -38.39 -3.57 49.14
CA GLU A 656 -39.28 -3.32 50.29
C GLU A 656 -40.42 -2.33 49.95
N SER A 657 -40.10 -1.25 49.22
CA SER A 657 -41.10 -0.30 48.72
C SER A 657 -42.12 -0.97 47.78
N THR A 658 -41.63 -1.83 46.88
CA THR A 658 -42.46 -2.56 45.90
C THR A 658 -43.43 -3.54 46.58
N ALA A 659 -42.98 -4.22 47.63
CA ALA A 659 -43.79 -5.23 48.32
C ALA A 659 -45.02 -4.63 49.04
N LYS A 660 -44.87 -3.47 49.70
CA LYS A 660 -45.98 -2.88 50.46
C LYS A 660 -47.11 -2.39 49.56
N GLU A 661 -46.80 -1.76 48.43
CA GLU A 661 -47.82 -1.26 47.50
C GLU A 661 -48.70 -2.37 46.89
N ALA A 662 -48.20 -3.60 46.77
CA ALA A 662 -48.96 -4.71 46.21
C ALA A 662 -50.07 -5.21 47.15
N SER A 663 -49.79 -5.28 48.45
CA SER A 663 -50.71 -5.81 49.47
C SER A 663 -51.99 -4.97 49.58
N ASP A 664 -51.84 -3.66 49.76
CA ASP A 664 -52.96 -2.77 50.09
C ASP A 664 -53.94 -2.59 48.90
N LYS A 665 -53.47 -2.83 47.66
CA LYS A 665 -54.28 -2.80 46.44
C LYS A 665 -55.11 -4.07 46.23
N ALA A 666 -54.61 -5.24 46.66
CA ALA A 666 -55.25 -6.53 46.41
C ALA A 666 -56.60 -6.68 47.14
N VAL A 667 -56.67 -6.30 48.42
CA VAL A 667 -57.88 -6.43 49.25
C VAL A 667 -59.04 -5.58 48.71
N GLN A 668 -58.74 -4.38 48.18
CA GLN A 668 -59.77 -3.49 47.62
C GLN A 668 -60.30 -3.94 46.25
N ALA A 669 -59.58 -4.82 45.54
CA ALA A 669 -60.02 -5.33 44.24
C ALA A 669 -61.10 -6.41 44.38
N LEU A 670 -60.92 -7.36 45.32
CA LEU A 670 -61.81 -8.51 45.46
C LEU A 670 -63.27 -8.13 45.77
N ALA A 671 -63.48 -7.17 46.68
CA ALA A 671 -64.82 -6.69 47.03
C ALA A 671 -65.52 -5.91 45.90
N LYS A 672 -64.77 -5.40 44.90
CA LYS A 672 -65.33 -4.71 43.73
C LYS A 672 -65.67 -5.68 42.59
N ALA A 673 -65.00 -6.83 42.51
CA ALA A 673 -65.22 -7.83 41.47
C ALA A 673 -66.64 -8.45 41.55
N ALA A 674 -67.07 -8.91 42.73
CA ALA A 674 -68.37 -9.58 42.89
C ALA A 674 -69.58 -8.70 42.50
N THR A 675 -69.51 -7.39 42.76
CA THR A 675 -70.55 -6.42 42.35
C THR A 675 -70.51 -6.11 40.85
N LEU A 676 -69.36 -6.32 40.20
CA LEU A 676 -69.19 -6.09 38.76
C LEU A 676 -69.84 -7.22 37.94
N GLU A 677 -69.65 -8.49 38.32
CA GLU A 677 -70.18 -9.66 37.59
C GLU A 677 -71.71 -9.63 37.38
N GLY A 678 -72.46 -9.13 38.37
CA GLY A 678 -73.92 -8.99 38.30
C GLY A 678 -74.41 -7.86 37.36
N LEU A 679 -73.54 -6.91 37.01
CA LEU A 679 -73.86 -5.79 36.11
C LEU A 679 -73.20 -5.95 34.73
N VAL A 680 -72.06 -6.63 34.66
CA VAL A 680 -71.27 -6.89 33.46
C VAL A 680 -70.63 -8.27 33.61
N SER A 681 -71.18 -9.26 32.90
CA SER A 681 -70.61 -10.62 32.87
C SER A 681 -70.23 -11.01 31.45
N GLU A 682 -69.02 -11.56 31.31
CA GLU A 682 -68.55 -12.23 30.10
C GLU A 682 -68.68 -13.73 30.31
N SER A 683 -69.46 -14.42 29.47
CA SER A 683 -69.82 -15.82 29.72
C SER A 683 -68.67 -16.83 29.50
N ALA A 684 -67.65 -16.42 28.76
CA ALA A 684 -66.39 -17.14 28.49
C ALA A 684 -65.43 -16.14 27.79
N PRO A 685 -64.09 -16.30 27.85
CA PRO A 685 -63.09 -15.31 27.38
C PRO A 685 -63.04 -14.97 25.87
N THR A 686 -64.06 -15.37 25.11
CA THR A 686 -64.26 -15.06 23.68
C THR A 686 -65.76 -14.87 23.38
N GLY A 687 -66.55 -14.52 24.40
CA GLY A 687 -68.02 -14.44 24.32
C GLY A 687 -68.52 -13.03 24.56
N ASN A 688 -69.74 -12.73 24.09
CA ASN A 688 -70.30 -11.39 24.18
C ASN A 688 -70.42 -10.95 25.66
N VAL A 689 -69.74 -9.85 26.02
CA VAL A 689 -69.85 -9.18 27.32
C VAL A 689 -71.29 -8.65 27.48
N ARG A 690 -72.06 -9.23 28.40
CA ARG A 690 -73.47 -8.86 28.61
C ARG A 690 -73.59 -7.74 29.65
N LEU A 691 -73.79 -6.52 29.18
CA LEU A 691 -74.20 -5.39 30.00
C LEU A 691 -75.62 -5.64 30.52
N GLY A 692 -75.78 -5.79 31.84
CA GLY A 692 -77.06 -6.04 32.49
C GLY A 692 -77.68 -7.40 32.17
N GLY A 693 -76.88 -8.46 31.96
CA GLY A 693 -77.37 -9.78 31.53
C GLY A 693 -78.39 -10.49 32.45
N ALA A 694 -78.60 -10.00 33.68
CA ALA A 694 -79.63 -10.47 34.61
C ALA A 694 -80.89 -9.55 34.66
N ASN A 695 -80.91 -8.45 33.88
CA ASN A 695 -81.99 -7.47 33.84
C ASN A 695 -82.86 -7.66 32.58
N SER A 696 -84.17 -7.52 32.71
CA SER A 696 -85.15 -7.84 31.64
C SER A 696 -85.61 -6.63 30.80
N GLY A 697 -84.99 -5.46 30.95
CA GLY A 697 -85.38 -4.23 30.24
C GLY A 697 -84.75 -4.11 28.85
N SER A 698 -85.51 -3.59 27.88
CA SER A 698 -85.08 -3.41 26.47
C SER A 698 -84.32 -2.11 26.18
N ILE A 699 -84.02 -1.28 27.19
CA ILE A 699 -83.34 0.01 27.04
C ILE A 699 -82.21 0.12 28.07
N VAL A 700 -81.00 0.45 27.62
CA VAL A 700 -79.83 0.71 28.47
C VAL A 700 -79.73 2.21 28.74
N ASP A 701 -80.20 2.65 29.91
CA ASP A 701 -80.07 4.05 30.32
C ASP A 701 -78.69 4.33 30.94
N VAL A 702 -77.86 5.08 30.22
CA VAL A 702 -76.51 5.45 30.66
C VAL A 702 -76.45 6.72 31.51
N ARG A 703 -77.58 7.37 31.84
CA ARG A 703 -77.62 8.55 32.72
C ARG A 703 -77.05 8.27 34.11
N ASN A 704 -76.44 9.28 34.72
CA ASN A 704 -75.89 9.15 36.07
C ASN A 704 -76.99 9.17 37.15
N SER A 705 -76.60 8.96 38.41
CA SER A 705 -77.50 8.97 39.57
C SER A 705 -78.18 10.32 39.84
N THR A 706 -77.81 11.40 39.14
CA THR A 706 -78.48 12.70 39.16
C THR A 706 -79.29 12.97 37.88
N GLY A 707 -79.58 11.94 37.08
CA GLY A 707 -80.34 12.04 35.82
C GLY A 707 -79.60 12.70 34.65
N SER A 708 -78.33 13.06 34.84
CA SER A 708 -77.51 13.75 33.84
C SER A 708 -76.98 12.76 32.79
N LYS A 709 -77.03 13.13 31.51
CA LYS A 709 -76.54 12.30 30.39
C LYS A 709 -75.04 12.05 30.52
N ARG A 710 -74.61 10.78 30.48
CA ARG A 710 -73.19 10.42 30.29
C ARG A 710 -72.87 10.32 28.79
N ARG A 711 -71.59 10.48 28.45
CA ARG A 711 -71.05 10.13 27.12
C ARG A 711 -70.65 8.66 27.12
N ILE A 712 -70.87 7.97 26.00
CA ILE A 712 -70.32 6.64 25.71
C ILE A 712 -69.10 6.86 24.80
N SER A 713 -67.99 6.15 25.05
CA SER A 713 -66.69 6.39 24.42
C SER A 713 -65.83 5.13 24.43
N GLY A 714 -64.95 4.95 23.44
CA GLY A 714 -64.22 3.69 23.23
C GLY A 714 -65.02 2.62 22.47
N LEU A 715 -66.25 2.94 22.09
CA LEU A 715 -67.03 2.26 21.06
C LEU A 715 -66.24 2.32 19.74
N ALA A 716 -65.99 1.16 19.14
CA ALA A 716 -65.36 1.06 17.82
C ALA A 716 -66.24 1.71 16.74
N ASP A 717 -65.73 1.83 15.52
CA ASP A 717 -66.54 2.28 14.39
C ASP A 717 -67.58 1.19 14.07
N GLY A 718 -68.85 1.46 14.34
CA GLY A 718 -69.96 0.54 14.07
C GLY A 718 -70.17 0.37 12.57
N GLU A 719 -70.54 -0.83 12.11
CA GLU A 719 -70.54 -1.14 10.68
C GLU A 719 -71.65 -0.39 9.93
N LEU A 720 -71.26 0.54 9.05
CA LEU A 720 -72.16 1.47 8.33
C LEU A 720 -72.83 0.80 7.11
N ILE A 721 -73.59 -0.27 7.37
CA ILE A 721 -74.34 -1.04 6.37
C ILE A 721 -75.85 -0.84 6.48
N ALA A 722 -76.55 -1.01 5.36
CA ALA A 722 -78.00 -0.87 5.29
C ALA A 722 -78.72 -1.91 6.18
N GLY A 723 -79.38 -1.45 7.25
CA GLY A 723 -80.03 -2.31 8.24
C GLY A 723 -79.13 -2.74 9.41
N GLY A 724 -77.90 -2.20 9.52
CA GLY A 724 -77.02 -2.44 10.66
C GLY A 724 -77.63 -1.98 12.00
N ALA A 725 -77.36 -2.75 13.06
CA ALA A 725 -77.85 -2.48 14.42
C ALA A 725 -76.77 -1.91 15.38
N ASP A 726 -75.57 -1.66 14.85
CA ASP A 726 -74.44 -1.14 15.61
C ASP A 726 -74.66 0.31 16.05
N ALA A 727 -74.15 0.65 17.24
CA ALA A 727 -74.09 2.03 17.67
C ALA A 727 -72.92 2.75 16.96
N VAL A 728 -73.23 3.80 16.20
CA VAL A 728 -72.19 4.65 15.60
C VAL A 728 -71.56 5.57 16.65
N ASN A 729 -70.24 5.75 16.57
CA ASN A 729 -69.49 6.55 17.55
C ASN A 729 -69.38 8.03 17.17
N GLY A 730 -68.92 8.85 18.13
CA GLY A 730 -68.77 10.30 17.93
C GLY A 730 -67.69 10.70 16.92
N GLY A 731 -66.73 9.82 16.62
CA GLY A 731 -65.74 10.00 15.55
C GLY A 731 -66.33 9.75 14.17
N GLN A 732 -67.14 8.71 13.99
CA GLN A 732 -67.91 8.48 12.77
C GLN A 732 -68.92 9.60 12.52
N LEU A 733 -69.61 10.06 13.56
CA LEU A 733 -70.55 11.17 13.46
C LEU A 733 -69.82 12.49 13.14
N PHE A 734 -68.68 12.77 13.80
CA PHE A 734 -67.88 13.96 13.49
C PHE A 734 -67.18 13.89 12.12
N ALA A 735 -66.77 12.71 11.65
CA ALA A 735 -66.26 12.53 10.30
C ALA A 735 -67.36 12.68 9.24
N THR A 736 -68.60 12.28 9.54
CA THR A 736 -69.76 12.56 8.70
C THR A 736 -70.16 14.05 8.77
N ASP A 737 -70.06 14.70 9.92
CA ASP A 737 -70.32 16.13 10.11
C ASP A 737 -69.27 16.99 9.39
N GLU A 738 -67.97 16.69 9.54
CA GLU A 738 -66.90 17.34 8.77
C GLU A 738 -66.94 16.98 7.28
N ARG A 739 -67.44 15.80 6.86
CA ARG A 739 -67.70 15.51 5.43
C ARG A 739 -68.91 16.28 4.91
N ALA A 740 -69.99 16.39 5.68
CA ALA A 740 -71.19 17.15 5.30
C ALA A 740 -70.92 18.66 5.29
N LYS A 741 -70.10 19.13 6.23
CA LYS A 741 -69.64 20.51 6.33
C LYS A 741 -68.57 20.82 5.29
N ALA A 742 -67.61 19.94 5.02
CA ALA A 742 -66.71 20.10 3.88
C ALA A 742 -67.49 20.04 2.55
N ALA A 743 -68.54 19.22 2.42
CA ALA A 743 -69.42 19.23 1.25
C ALA A 743 -70.28 20.51 1.17
N HIS A 744 -70.72 21.06 2.30
CA HIS A 744 -71.46 22.33 2.36
C HIS A 744 -70.56 23.53 2.06
N ASP A 745 -69.35 23.56 2.63
CA ASP A 745 -68.32 24.56 2.39
C ASP A 745 -67.80 24.44 0.95
N VAL A 746 -67.62 23.24 0.39
CA VAL A 746 -67.31 23.03 -1.04
C VAL A 746 -68.49 23.39 -1.95
N ALA A 747 -69.74 23.18 -1.55
CA ALA A 747 -70.91 23.61 -2.34
C ALA A 747 -71.11 25.14 -2.29
N SER A 748 -70.81 25.76 -1.15
CA SER A 748 -70.84 27.22 -0.94
C SER A 748 -69.69 27.90 -1.68
N ASP A 749 -68.48 27.35 -1.56
CA ASP A 749 -67.28 27.71 -2.32
C ASP A 749 -67.50 27.51 -3.82
N ALA A 750 -68.10 26.39 -4.26
CA ALA A 750 -68.45 26.16 -5.66
C ALA A 750 -69.51 27.14 -6.17
N ALA A 751 -70.55 27.45 -5.38
CA ALA A 751 -71.55 28.45 -5.77
C ALA A 751 -70.95 29.86 -5.87
N SER A 752 -70.12 30.25 -4.90
CA SER A 752 -69.39 31.52 -4.91
C SER A 752 -68.37 31.57 -6.04
N ARG A 753 -67.64 30.49 -6.31
CA ARG A 753 -66.65 30.39 -7.40
C ARG A 753 -67.28 30.27 -8.78
N VAL A 754 -68.49 29.76 -8.93
CA VAL A 754 -69.23 29.83 -10.21
C VAL A 754 -69.64 31.28 -10.48
N ALA A 755 -70.19 31.98 -9.48
CA ALA A 755 -70.50 33.41 -9.59
C ALA A 755 -69.23 34.27 -9.83
N GLU A 756 -68.10 33.94 -9.18
CA GLU A 756 -66.82 34.58 -9.46
C GLU A 756 -66.24 34.20 -10.82
N VAL A 757 -66.40 32.96 -11.31
CA VAL A 757 -65.90 32.55 -12.64
C VAL A 757 -66.65 33.26 -13.76
N GLU A 758 -67.97 33.48 -13.62
CA GLU A 758 -68.73 34.32 -14.55
C GLU A 758 -68.25 35.79 -14.54
N ALA A 759 -67.71 36.29 -13.43
CA ALA A 759 -67.10 37.63 -13.33
C ALA A 759 -65.61 37.69 -13.73
N GLN A 760 -64.85 36.62 -13.49
CA GLN A 760 -63.42 36.48 -13.76
C GLN A 760 -63.11 35.94 -15.17
N ALA A 761 -64.14 35.78 -16.02
CA ALA A 761 -64.04 35.42 -17.44
C ALA A 761 -63.39 36.50 -18.34
N LYS A 762 -62.33 37.17 -17.84
CA LYS A 762 -61.40 38.04 -18.57
C LYS A 762 -59.94 37.65 -18.31
N TYR A 763 -59.65 36.38 -18.61
CA TYR A 763 -58.31 35.87 -18.96
C TYR A 763 -57.31 35.57 -17.81
N THR A 764 -57.80 34.89 -16.77
CA THR A 764 -57.04 34.06 -15.79
C THR A 764 -56.07 34.76 -14.82
N HIS A 765 -55.90 34.15 -13.64
CA HIS A 765 -55.14 34.71 -12.52
C HIS A 765 -54.33 33.61 -11.82
N VAL A 766 -53.04 33.87 -11.53
CA VAL A 766 -52.17 32.96 -10.76
C VAL A 766 -51.25 33.76 -9.83
N GLY A 767 -51.42 33.61 -8.51
CA GLY A 767 -50.46 34.06 -7.48
C GLY A 767 -50.25 35.58 -7.37
N GLY A 768 -51.14 36.28 -6.66
CA GLY A 768 -51.07 37.73 -6.48
C GLY A 768 -49.84 38.23 -5.70
N GLY A 769 -49.31 39.40 -6.09
CA GLY A 769 -48.12 40.00 -5.47
C GLY A 769 -47.79 41.44 -5.92
N GLY A 770 -48.76 42.20 -6.44
CA GLY A 770 -48.56 43.56 -6.94
C GLY A 770 -49.85 44.20 -7.47
N PRO A 771 -49.83 45.47 -7.90
CA PRO A 771 -50.95 46.11 -8.59
C PRO A 771 -51.11 45.52 -10.00
N ALA A 772 -52.28 44.96 -10.28
CA ALA A 772 -52.52 44.21 -11.51
C ALA A 772 -52.62 45.11 -12.76
N VAL A 773 -52.18 44.58 -13.90
CA VAL A 773 -52.18 45.20 -15.22
C VAL A 773 -52.95 44.28 -16.19
N SER A 774 -53.81 44.84 -17.04
CA SER A 774 -54.59 44.06 -17.99
C SER A 774 -53.69 43.36 -19.03
N ALA A 775 -53.96 42.08 -19.28
CA ALA A 775 -53.39 41.36 -20.42
C ALA A 775 -53.89 41.95 -21.75
N GLN A 776 -53.05 41.95 -22.78
CA GLN A 776 -53.30 42.59 -24.08
C GLN A 776 -52.86 41.68 -25.23
N ALA A 777 -53.72 41.48 -26.23
CA ALA A 777 -53.44 40.62 -27.39
C ALA A 777 -53.85 41.30 -28.71
N GLY A 778 -52.97 41.24 -29.71
CA GLY A 778 -53.24 41.68 -31.08
C GLY A 778 -53.85 40.60 -31.98
N LEU A 779 -53.57 40.68 -33.28
CA LEU A 779 -54.26 39.91 -34.32
C LEU A 779 -53.93 38.41 -34.22
N VAL A 780 -54.94 37.58 -33.93
CA VAL A 780 -54.77 36.13 -33.66
C VAL A 780 -53.79 35.85 -32.51
N GLY A 781 -53.59 36.84 -31.61
CA GLY A 781 -52.71 36.70 -30.46
C GLY A 781 -53.39 36.06 -29.24
N VAL A 782 -52.58 35.46 -28.36
CA VAL A 782 -53.04 34.89 -27.09
C VAL A 782 -52.20 35.45 -25.94
N ALA A 783 -52.79 36.31 -25.11
CA ALA A 783 -52.15 36.83 -23.90
C ALA A 783 -52.86 36.32 -22.65
N LEU A 784 -52.08 35.84 -21.67
CA LEU A 784 -52.60 35.15 -20.49
C LEU A 784 -51.73 35.41 -19.27
N GLY A 785 -52.28 36.09 -18.25
CA GLY A 785 -51.59 36.45 -17.02
C GLY A 785 -51.39 37.97 -16.85
N ASP A 786 -51.09 38.37 -15.61
CA ASP A 786 -51.04 39.76 -15.16
C ASP A 786 -50.01 40.59 -15.95
N GLY A 787 -50.46 41.56 -16.74
CA GLY A 787 -49.61 42.39 -17.61
C GLY A 787 -48.99 41.68 -18.81
N ALA A 788 -49.50 40.52 -19.24
CA ALA A 788 -49.01 39.82 -20.43
C ALA A 788 -49.38 40.55 -21.74
N GLU A 789 -48.48 40.56 -22.73
CA GLU A 789 -48.64 41.29 -24.00
C GLU A 789 -48.27 40.40 -25.20
N ALA A 790 -49.28 39.99 -25.98
CA ALA A 790 -49.10 39.30 -27.25
C ALA A 790 -49.25 40.31 -28.41
N SER A 791 -48.15 40.56 -29.13
CA SER A 791 -47.90 41.62 -30.11
C SER A 791 -49.11 42.48 -30.50
N LEU A 792 -49.14 43.74 -30.05
CA LEU A 792 -50.15 44.72 -30.46
C LEU A 792 -50.01 45.19 -31.92
N LEU A 793 -48.89 44.89 -32.58
CA LEU A 793 -48.51 45.43 -33.89
C LEU A 793 -48.29 44.36 -34.99
N SER A 794 -48.34 43.07 -34.63
CA SER A 794 -48.18 41.95 -35.58
C SER A 794 -49.17 40.82 -35.27
N GLU A 795 -49.08 39.72 -36.03
CA GLU A 795 -50.00 38.58 -35.92
C GLU A 795 -49.36 37.36 -35.23
N GLY A 796 -50.19 36.55 -34.57
CA GLY A 796 -49.83 35.20 -34.09
C GLY A 796 -48.95 35.12 -32.83
N GLY A 797 -48.77 36.23 -32.09
CA GLY A 797 -48.01 36.24 -30.84
C GLY A 797 -48.70 35.48 -29.69
N VAL A 798 -47.94 34.76 -28.86
CA VAL A 798 -48.46 34.01 -27.70
C VAL A 798 -47.67 34.35 -26.43
N ALA A 799 -48.28 35.05 -25.48
CA ALA A 799 -47.67 35.45 -24.21
C ALA A 799 -48.38 34.80 -23.01
N LEU A 800 -47.70 33.90 -22.30
CA LEU A 800 -48.24 33.07 -21.22
C LEU A 800 -47.42 33.24 -19.93
N GLY A 801 -47.89 34.09 -19.03
CA GLY A 801 -47.27 34.40 -17.72
C GLY A 801 -47.27 35.89 -17.41
N SER A 802 -47.24 36.27 -16.13
CA SER A 802 -47.30 37.69 -15.75
C SER A 802 -46.11 38.49 -16.30
N PHE A 803 -46.39 39.62 -16.95
CA PHE A 803 -45.45 40.46 -17.69
C PHE A 803 -44.73 39.75 -18.86
N ALA A 804 -45.22 38.60 -19.34
CA ALA A 804 -44.70 37.97 -20.54
C ALA A 804 -45.00 38.83 -21.78
N LYS A 805 -44.06 38.92 -22.72
CA LYS A 805 -44.16 39.70 -23.95
C LYS A 805 -43.78 38.87 -25.17
N ALA A 806 -44.67 38.77 -26.14
CA ALA A 806 -44.43 38.11 -27.42
C ALA A 806 -44.62 39.13 -28.54
N SER A 807 -43.63 40.01 -28.74
CA SER A 807 -43.78 41.24 -29.53
C SER A 807 -43.54 41.01 -31.03
N GLY A 808 -42.68 40.06 -31.40
CA GLY A 808 -42.38 39.70 -32.79
C GLY A 808 -43.51 38.91 -33.45
N LYS A 809 -43.51 38.89 -34.79
CA LYS A 809 -44.51 38.14 -35.58
C LYS A 809 -44.42 36.63 -35.33
N ASN A 810 -45.56 35.96 -35.12
CA ASN A 810 -45.63 34.53 -34.81
C ASN A 810 -44.73 34.09 -33.63
N SER A 811 -44.44 35.00 -32.68
CA SER A 811 -43.55 34.74 -31.54
C SER A 811 -44.27 34.10 -30.36
N VAL A 812 -43.50 33.48 -29.45
CA VAL A 812 -44.03 32.75 -28.29
C VAL A 812 -43.18 33.06 -27.05
N ALA A 813 -43.81 33.54 -25.98
CA ALA A 813 -43.18 33.86 -24.69
C ALA A 813 -43.91 33.16 -23.54
N LEU A 814 -43.21 32.26 -22.83
CA LEU A 814 -43.76 31.30 -21.88
C LEU A 814 -43.04 31.42 -20.53
N GLY A 815 -43.61 32.21 -19.62
CA GLY A 815 -43.08 32.40 -18.26
C GLY A 815 -43.16 33.85 -17.79
N ARG A 816 -43.10 34.05 -16.47
CA ARG A 816 -43.17 35.39 -15.87
C ARG A 816 -42.03 36.27 -16.39
N ALA A 817 -42.36 37.38 -17.05
CA ALA A 817 -41.42 38.26 -17.73
C ALA A 817 -40.50 37.56 -18.75
N ALA A 818 -40.99 36.51 -19.43
CA ALA A 818 -40.39 36.05 -20.70
C ALA A 818 -40.65 37.10 -21.79
N ASP A 819 -39.68 37.41 -22.63
CA ASP A 819 -39.77 38.49 -23.64
C ASP A 819 -39.25 38.01 -25.01
N VAL A 820 -39.93 38.44 -26.06
CA VAL A 820 -39.50 38.28 -27.46
C VAL A 820 -39.69 39.64 -28.12
N ASP A 821 -38.60 40.23 -28.59
CA ASP A 821 -38.54 41.56 -29.18
C ASP A 821 -39.38 41.68 -30.46
N VAL A 822 -39.71 42.91 -30.87
CA VAL A 822 -40.51 43.18 -32.07
C VAL A 822 -39.79 42.75 -33.37
N ASP A 823 -38.45 42.81 -33.39
CA ASP A 823 -37.66 42.38 -34.55
C ASP A 823 -37.55 40.83 -34.65
N ALA A 824 -37.88 40.10 -33.59
CA ALA A 824 -37.72 38.65 -33.50
C ALA A 824 -38.93 37.86 -34.05
N GLU A 825 -39.14 37.91 -35.38
CA GLU A 825 -40.11 37.00 -36.03
C GLU A 825 -39.78 35.53 -35.69
N ARG A 826 -40.83 34.78 -35.31
CA ARG A 826 -40.81 33.37 -34.85
C ARG A 826 -39.96 33.10 -33.61
N GLY A 827 -39.52 34.14 -32.91
CA GLY A 827 -38.76 33.98 -31.67
C GLY A 827 -39.54 33.24 -30.59
N PHE A 828 -38.86 32.36 -29.84
CA PHE A 828 -39.47 31.50 -28.82
C PHE A 828 -38.71 31.62 -27.48
N ALA A 829 -39.33 32.24 -26.48
CA ALA A 829 -38.79 32.39 -25.13
C ALA A 829 -39.57 31.52 -24.13
N LEU A 830 -38.89 30.65 -23.37
CA LEU A 830 -39.48 29.76 -22.37
C LEU A 830 -38.67 29.81 -21.06
N GLY A 831 -39.24 30.47 -20.04
CA GLY A 831 -38.66 30.60 -18.71
C GLY A 831 -38.80 32.01 -18.14
N VAL A 832 -38.73 32.13 -16.82
CA VAL A 832 -38.81 33.43 -16.12
C VAL A 832 -37.61 34.30 -16.53
N PHE A 833 -37.85 35.51 -17.04
CA PHE A 833 -36.81 36.37 -17.63
C PHE A 833 -36.03 35.77 -18.83
N SER A 834 -36.61 34.83 -19.58
CA SER A 834 -36.04 34.46 -20.90
C SER A 834 -36.24 35.59 -21.92
N LEU A 835 -35.30 35.79 -22.84
CA LEU A 835 -35.31 36.89 -23.82
C LEU A 835 -34.86 36.43 -25.21
N VAL A 836 -35.53 36.87 -26.27
CA VAL A 836 -35.09 36.70 -27.67
C VAL A 836 -35.11 38.06 -28.39
N GLU A 837 -33.96 38.50 -28.90
CA GLU A 837 -33.77 39.81 -29.57
C GLU A 837 -33.61 39.70 -31.11
N GLU A 838 -33.75 38.51 -31.70
CA GLU A 838 -33.35 38.22 -33.09
C GLU A 838 -34.21 37.12 -33.80
N TYR A 839 -34.21 37.14 -35.14
CA TYR A 839 -34.98 36.24 -36.02
C TYR A 839 -34.76 34.73 -35.75
N GLU A 840 -35.86 33.97 -35.64
CA GLU A 840 -35.89 32.53 -35.33
C GLU A 840 -35.05 32.10 -34.11
N GLY A 841 -34.77 33.04 -33.20
CA GLY A 841 -34.06 32.77 -31.95
C GLY A 841 -34.90 32.00 -30.92
N VAL A 842 -34.30 31.04 -30.21
CA VAL A 842 -35.00 30.16 -29.26
C VAL A 842 -34.31 30.11 -27.89
N ALA A 843 -34.89 30.75 -26.88
CA ALA A 843 -34.38 30.82 -25.51
C ALA A 843 -35.14 29.88 -24.56
N LEU A 844 -34.48 28.85 -24.03
CA LEU A 844 -35.06 27.77 -23.23
C LEU A 844 -34.46 27.68 -21.82
N GLY A 845 -34.93 28.52 -20.90
CA GLY A 845 -34.57 28.51 -19.49
C GLY A 845 -34.80 29.85 -18.80
N ALA A 846 -34.91 29.87 -17.46
CA ALA A 846 -35.03 31.13 -16.74
C ALA A 846 -33.77 32.00 -16.93
N GLY A 847 -33.91 33.23 -17.41
CA GLY A 847 -32.77 34.10 -17.72
C GLY A 847 -31.96 33.70 -18.97
N SER A 848 -32.44 32.79 -19.83
CA SER A 848 -31.74 32.50 -21.10
C SER A 848 -32.00 33.59 -22.14
N VAL A 849 -30.98 33.96 -22.92
CA VAL A 849 -31.03 35.09 -23.87
C VAL A 849 -30.52 34.67 -25.24
N VAL A 850 -31.22 35.04 -26.31
CA VAL A 850 -30.67 35.09 -27.68
C VAL A 850 -30.49 36.56 -28.06
N ARG A 851 -29.26 36.96 -28.38
CA ARG A 851 -28.87 38.35 -28.63
C ARG A 851 -29.11 38.80 -30.06
N LYS A 852 -29.29 40.12 -30.23
CA LYS A 852 -29.28 40.75 -31.55
C LYS A 852 -27.96 40.44 -32.27
N GLY A 853 -28.04 39.96 -33.51
CA GLY A 853 -26.92 39.37 -34.28
C GLY A 853 -26.79 37.84 -34.21
N ALA A 854 -27.63 37.15 -33.42
CA ALA A 854 -27.65 35.69 -33.30
C ALA A 854 -28.91 35.07 -33.96
N MET A 855 -29.02 35.22 -35.29
CA MET A 855 -30.10 34.64 -36.10
C MET A 855 -30.09 33.11 -36.04
N GLU A 856 -31.26 32.48 -36.00
CA GLU A 856 -31.44 31.02 -35.91
C GLU A 856 -30.71 30.36 -34.70
N ALA A 857 -30.36 31.15 -33.67
CA ALA A 857 -29.57 30.68 -32.53
C ALA A 857 -30.44 30.24 -31.33
N VAL A 858 -29.96 29.23 -30.59
CA VAL A 858 -30.72 28.58 -29.52
C VAL A 858 -29.95 28.65 -28.19
N ALA A 859 -30.52 29.29 -27.16
CA ALA A 859 -29.94 29.39 -25.83
C ALA A 859 -30.59 28.37 -24.86
N VAL A 860 -29.89 27.29 -24.49
CA VAL A 860 -30.45 26.13 -23.78
C VAL A 860 -29.95 26.03 -22.33
N GLY A 861 -30.84 26.32 -21.38
CA GLY A 861 -30.61 26.28 -19.94
C GLY A 861 -30.63 27.66 -19.30
N ALA A 862 -30.98 27.74 -18.01
CA ALA A 862 -31.13 29.01 -17.29
C ALA A 862 -29.84 29.88 -17.30
N GLY A 863 -29.93 31.15 -17.67
CA GLY A 863 -28.75 32.03 -17.75
C GLY A 863 -27.77 31.72 -18.89
N SER A 864 -28.21 30.98 -19.93
CA SER A 864 -27.44 30.80 -21.17
C SER A 864 -27.62 32.01 -22.08
N ILE A 865 -26.58 32.38 -22.83
CA ILE A 865 -26.61 33.50 -23.78
C ILE A 865 -26.08 32.99 -25.12
N ALA A 866 -26.84 33.18 -26.19
CA ALA A 866 -26.39 32.97 -27.56
C ALA A 866 -26.08 34.32 -28.22
N GLU A 867 -24.86 34.48 -28.73
CA GLU A 867 -24.33 35.74 -29.29
C GLU A 867 -23.84 35.56 -30.75
N GLU A 868 -23.93 34.35 -31.30
CA GLU A 868 -23.49 33.97 -32.64
C GLU A 868 -24.64 33.29 -33.42
N SER A 869 -24.86 33.69 -34.68
CA SER A 869 -25.89 33.13 -35.54
C SER A 869 -25.63 31.65 -35.88
N ASN A 870 -26.68 30.85 -36.08
CA ASN A 870 -26.64 29.40 -36.37
C ASN A 870 -25.99 28.54 -35.25
N THR A 871 -26.03 28.98 -33.98
CA THR A 871 -25.40 28.26 -32.85
C THR A 871 -26.40 27.75 -31.80
N VAL A 872 -26.02 26.71 -31.07
CA VAL A 872 -26.74 26.26 -29.87
C VAL A 872 -25.86 26.50 -28.64
N SER A 873 -26.14 27.59 -27.92
CA SER A 873 -25.42 27.94 -26.69
C SER A 873 -26.06 27.27 -25.47
N PHE A 874 -25.31 26.37 -24.83
CA PHE A 874 -25.73 25.70 -23.59
C PHE A 874 -25.29 26.45 -22.33
N GLY A 875 -24.83 27.70 -22.45
CA GLY A 875 -24.15 28.43 -21.39
C GLY A 875 -23.94 29.90 -21.71
N SER A 876 -23.02 30.53 -21.00
CA SER A 876 -22.58 31.91 -21.23
C SER A 876 -21.11 32.04 -20.82
N THR A 877 -20.49 33.19 -21.11
CA THR A 877 -19.09 33.48 -20.73
C THR A 877 -18.78 33.26 -19.25
N ALA A 878 -19.78 33.35 -18.37
CA ALA A 878 -19.68 33.04 -16.94
C ALA A 878 -20.19 31.65 -16.51
N ILE A 879 -20.98 30.96 -17.35
CA ILE A 879 -21.67 29.70 -16.99
C ILE A 879 -21.51 28.66 -18.11
N ASN A 880 -20.47 27.84 -18.04
CA ASN A 880 -20.25 26.74 -18.98
C ASN A 880 -20.91 25.44 -18.49
N ARG A 881 -21.56 24.70 -19.40
CA ARG A 881 -22.22 23.41 -19.10
C ARG A 881 -21.55 22.22 -19.77
N ARG A 882 -21.62 21.07 -19.11
CA ARG A 882 -21.15 19.78 -19.63
C ARG A 882 -22.28 19.10 -20.39
N LEU A 883 -22.08 18.88 -21.70
CA LEU A 883 -22.93 17.98 -22.49
C LEU A 883 -22.60 16.53 -22.11
N VAL A 884 -23.61 15.76 -21.71
CA VAL A 884 -23.50 14.37 -21.26
C VAL A 884 -24.50 13.48 -22.01
N ASN A 885 -24.24 12.17 -22.03
CA ASN A 885 -25.03 11.19 -22.81
C ASN A 885 -25.04 11.41 -24.34
N VAL A 886 -24.09 12.20 -24.86
CA VAL A 886 -23.85 12.37 -26.30
C VAL A 886 -23.17 11.11 -26.85
N ALA A 887 -23.69 10.57 -27.95
CA ALA A 887 -23.09 9.43 -28.66
C ALA A 887 -21.79 9.84 -29.39
N ARG A 888 -20.96 8.87 -29.77
CA ARG A 888 -19.73 9.16 -30.55
C ARG A 888 -20.11 9.80 -31.89
N GLY A 889 -19.63 11.02 -32.15
CA GLY A 889 -19.89 11.74 -33.40
C GLY A 889 -19.33 11.00 -34.61
N ALA A 890 -20.10 10.91 -35.69
CA ALA A 890 -19.80 10.11 -36.87
C ALA A 890 -19.67 10.91 -38.18
N ALA A 891 -20.02 12.19 -38.15
CA ALA A 891 -19.83 13.16 -39.24
C ALA A 891 -19.27 14.48 -38.70
N ASP A 892 -18.68 15.30 -39.57
CA ASP A 892 -17.89 16.49 -39.20
C ASP A 892 -18.66 17.56 -38.41
N HIS A 893 -20.00 17.58 -38.53
CA HIS A 893 -20.91 18.48 -37.80
C HIS A 893 -21.46 17.85 -36.51
N ASN A 894 -20.84 16.78 -35.98
CA ASN A 894 -21.25 16.14 -34.72
C ASN A 894 -20.32 16.52 -33.57
N ALA A 895 -20.88 16.66 -32.37
CA ALA A 895 -20.09 16.88 -31.16
C ALA A 895 -19.17 15.68 -30.88
N THR A 896 -17.86 15.92 -30.81
CA THR A 896 -16.86 14.89 -30.48
C THR A 896 -16.90 14.59 -28.99
N THR A 897 -16.98 13.30 -28.64
CA THR A 897 -17.03 12.86 -27.24
C THR A 897 -15.64 12.83 -26.59
N VAL A 898 -15.59 12.99 -25.25
CA VAL A 898 -14.36 12.79 -24.45
C VAL A 898 -13.78 11.36 -24.63
N GLY A 899 -14.61 10.37 -24.97
CA GLY A 899 -14.14 9.03 -25.35
C GLY A 899 -13.33 9.05 -26.64
N GLN A 900 -13.83 9.69 -27.70
CA GLN A 900 -13.10 9.83 -28.97
C GLN A 900 -11.81 10.63 -28.81
N LEU A 901 -11.83 11.72 -28.04
CA LEU A 901 -10.62 12.51 -27.78
C LEU A 901 -9.59 11.72 -26.95
N ASN A 902 -10.02 10.91 -25.97
CA ASN A 902 -9.12 10.02 -25.23
C ASN A 902 -8.54 8.90 -26.11
N ASP A 903 -9.30 8.35 -27.06
CA ASP A 903 -8.76 7.35 -28.00
C ASP A 903 -7.66 7.98 -28.88
N VAL A 904 -7.87 9.21 -29.37
CA VAL A 904 -6.84 9.96 -30.11
C VAL A 904 -5.62 10.26 -29.24
N LEU A 905 -5.81 10.76 -28.01
CA LEU A 905 -4.70 11.02 -27.08
C LEU A 905 -3.94 9.72 -26.71
N ALA A 906 -4.63 8.58 -26.60
CA ALA A 906 -4.00 7.29 -26.36
C ALA A 906 -3.11 6.83 -27.55
N THR A 907 -3.45 7.18 -28.80
CA THR A 907 -2.56 6.92 -29.95
C THR A 907 -1.29 7.78 -29.94
N LEU A 908 -1.30 8.92 -29.24
CA LEU A 908 -0.10 9.74 -29.02
C LEU A 908 0.86 9.08 -28.01
N GLY A 909 0.34 8.25 -27.10
CA GLY A 909 1.11 7.48 -26.12
C GLY A 909 1.59 8.30 -24.91
N GLY A 910 2.58 7.79 -24.18
CA GLY A 910 3.18 8.50 -23.04
C GLY A 910 2.20 8.88 -21.91
N ASP A 911 1.17 8.07 -21.65
CA ASP A 911 0.08 8.37 -20.70
C ASP A 911 -0.78 9.61 -21.02
N ALA A 912 -0.72 10.15 -22.25
CA ALA A 912 -1.61 11.22 -22.69
C ALA A 912 -3.10 10.83 -22.63
N LYS A 913 -3.89 11.72 -22.05
CA LYS A 913 -5.35 11.56 -21.80
C LYS A 913 -5.94 12.88 -21.31
N LEU A 914 -7.26 12.95 -21.26
CA LEU A 914 -7.96 14.00 -20.51
C LEU A 914 -7.94 13.72 -19.01
N ASP A 915 -7.81 14.76 -18.20
CA ASP A 915 -8.03 14.71 -16.75
C ASP A 915 -9.52 14.81 -16.37
N ALA A 916 -9.82 14.76 -15.07
CA ALA A 916 -11.20 14.82 -14.56
C ALA A 916 -11.88 16.21 -14.71
N ASN A 917 -11.12 17.25 -15.07
CA ASN A 917 -11.62 18.60 -15.30
C ASN A 917 -11.90 18.85 -16.79
N GLY A 918 -11.20 18.12 -17.69
CA GLY A 918 -11.24 18.28 -19.14
C GLY A 918 -9.92 18.80 -19.74
N GLY A 919 -8.87 18.97 -18.93
CA GLY A 919 -7.55 19.36 -19.40
C GLY A 919 -6.78 18.20 -20.03
N VAL A 920 -5.99 18.47 -21.08
CA VAL A 920 -5.09 17.47 -21.67
C VAL A 920 -3.88 17.27 -20.77
N ILE A 921 -3.71 16.07 -20.23
CA ILE A 921 -2.45 15.63 -19.63
C ILE A 921 -1.49 15.40 -20.80
N ALA A 922 -0.47 16.26 -20.91
CA ALA A 922 0.55 16.15 -21.94
C ALA A 922 1.30 14.80 -21.83
N PRO A 923 1.58 14.12 -22.97
CA PRO A 923 2.31 12.86 -22.95
C PRO A 923 3.68 13.02 -22.29
N THR A 924 4.13 12.03 -21.54
CA THR A 924 5.46 11.99 -20.95
C THR A 924 6.28 10.84 -21.54
N TYR A 925 7.19 11.16 -22.44
CA TYR A 925 8.14 10.19 -23.00
C TYR A 925 9.43 10.19 -22.20
N ALA A 926 9.91 9.00 -21.80
CA ALA A 926 11.19 8.84 -21.13
C ALA A 926 12.29 8.54 -22.17
N VAL A 927 13.16 9.52 -22.46
CA VAL A 927 14.22 9.41 -23.48
C VAL A 927 15.55 9.88 -22.88
N GLN A 928 16.58 9.03 -22.96
CA GLN A 928 17.88 9.24 -22.28
C GLN A 928 17.77 9.67 -20.81
N ASN A 929 16.89 9.03 -20.03
CA ASN A 929 16.57 9.39 -18.63
C ASN A 929 16.00 10.82 -18.41
N THR A 930 15.72 11.57 -19.49
CA THR A 930 14.98 12.83 -19.44
C THR A 930 13.50 12.59 -19.74
N ARG A 931 12.61 13.47 -19.24
CA ARG A 931 11.17 13.40 -19.50
C ARG A 931 10.76 14.48 -20.47
N GLN A 932 10.27 14.09 -21.64
CA GLN A 932 9.87 15.00 -22.71
C GLN A 932 8.34 15.05 -22.82
N ARG A 933 7.78 16.27 -22.99
CA ARG A 933 6.33 16.51 -22.90
C ARG A 933 5.60 16.63 -24.25
N THR A 934 6.34 16.55 -25.35
CA THR A 934 5.79 16.43 -26.70
C THR A 934 6.53 15.34 -27.47
N VAL A 935 5.91 14.84 -28.56
CA VAL A 935 6.58 13.91 -29.48
C VAL A 935 7.81 14.56 -30.12
N GLY A 936 7.74 15.86 -30.45
CA GLY A 936 8.84 16.61 -31.04
C GLY A 936 10.08 16.69 -30.14
N ASP A 937 9.89 17.02 -28.86
CA ASP A 937 10.99 17.06 -27.88
C ASP A 937 11.58 15.65 -27.64
N ALA A 938 10.72 14.63 -27.58
CA ALA A 938 11.13 13.24 -27.40
C ALA A 938 11.99 12.73 -28.56
N LEU A 939 11.56 13.00 -29.80
CA LEU A 939 12.32 12.67 -31.00
C LEU A 939 13.60 13.51 -31.10
N THR A 940 13.57 14.79 -30.74
CA THR A 940 14.77 15.66 -30.74
C THR A 940 15.84 15.17 -29.76
N VAL A 941 15.44 14.70 -28.56
CA VAL A 941 16.39 14.10 -27.61
C VAL A 941 16.89 12.73 -28.09
N LEU A 942 16.05 11.93 -28.78
CA LEU A 942 16.48 10.66 -29.37
C LEU A 942 17.43 10.87 -30.56
N ASP A 943 17.20 11.88 -31.39
CA ASP A 943 18.10 12.24 -32.49
C ASP A 943 19.47 12.69 -31.96
N ASN A 944 19.48 13.60 -30.98
CA ASN A 944 20.70 13.97 -30.26
C ASN A 944 21.33 12.79 -29.49
N ALA A 945 20.57 11.76 -29.11
CA ALA A 945 21.12 10.51 -28.56
C ALA A 945 21.85 9.70 -29.62
N ILE A 946 21.23 9.53 -30.79
CA ILE A 946 21.74 8.75 -31.91
C ILE A 946 22.99 9.42 -32.48
N VAL A 947 22.96 10.73 -32.74
CA VAL A 947 24.14 11.51 -33.20
C VAL A 947 25.33 11.36 -32.24
N ARG A 948 25.09 11.36 -30.92
CA ARG A 948 26.14 11.12 -29.90
C ARG A 948 26.52 9.66 -29.74
N SER A 949 25.72 8.72 -30.24
CA SER A 949 26.10 7.31 -30.34
C SER A 949 26.93 7.04 -31.60
N THR A 950 26.59 7.69 -32.72
CA THR A 950 27.37 7.67 -33.96
C THR A 950 28.76 8.26 -33.71
N SER A 951 28.88 9.46 -33.14
CA SER A 951 30.22 10.05 -32.87
C SER A 951 31.04 9.26 -31.84
N ARG A 952 30.40 8.47 -30.97
CA ARG A 952 31.09 7.49 -30.11
C ARG A 952 31.48 6.21 -30.85
N MET A 953 30.70 5.76 -31.84
CA MET A 953 31.09 4.68 -32.75
C MET A 953 32.27 5.11 -33.62
N ASP A 954 32.23 6.32 -34.20
CA ASP A 954 33.35 6.91 -34.94
C ASP A 954 34.62 7.00 -34.08
N GLY A 955 34.46 7.38 -32.80
CA GLY A 955 35.54 7.40 -31.82
C GLY A 955 36.10 6.01 -31.48
N VAL A 956 35.24 5.01 -31.25
CA VAL A 956 35.66 3.61 -31.00
C VAL A 956 36.27 2.97 -32.25
N GLU A 957 35.79 3.32 -33.45
CA GLU A 957 36.42 2.92 -34.71
C GLU A 957 37.80 3.59 -34.85
N GLY A 958 37.95 4.85 -34.44
CA GLY A 958 39.23 5.55 -34.33
C GLY A 958 40.22 4.88 -33.36
N GLU A 959 39.73 4.43 -32.20
CA GLU A 959 40.54 3.74 -31.18
C GLU A 959 40.93 2.32 -31.62
N LEU A 960 40.03 1.60 -32.30
CA LEU A 960 40.38 0.34 -32.98
C LEU A 960 41.36 0.55 -34.14
N ARG A 961 41.24 1.66 -34.89
CA ARG A 961 42.19 2.04 -35.94
C ARG A 961 43.56 2.38 -35.38
N SER A 962 43.71 2.92 -34.17
CA SER A 962 45.02 3.15 -33.55
C SER A 962 45.63 1.84 -33.02
N ILE A 963 44.86 1.02 -32.31
CA ILE A 963 45.27 -0.31 -31.81
C ILE A 963 45.76 -1.21 -32.97
N PHE A 964 45.12 -1.12 -34.15
CA PHE A 964 45.54 -1.87 -35.33
C PHE A 964 46.57 -1.16 -36.24
N GLN A 965 46.93 0.10 -35.97
CA GLN A 965 48.10 0.74 -36.59
C GLN A 965 49.40 0.45 -35.85
N GLU A 966 49.38 0.30 -34.51
CA GLU A 966 50.48 -0.30 -33.73
C GLU A 966 50.28 -1.81 -33.44
N ARG A 967 49.82 -2.50 -34.48
CA ARG A 967 50.30 -3.84 -34.87
C ARG A 967 50.06 -5.00 -33.89
N LEU A 968 48.82 -5.47 -33.83
CA LEU A 968 48.50 -6.90 -34.07
C LEU A 968 47.05 -7.06 -34.56
N GLY A 969 46.77 -6.58 -35.78
CA GLY A 969 45.45 -6.66 -36.42
C GLY A 969 45.38 -7.68 -37.56
N VAL A 970 44.32 -8.50 -37.58
CA VAL A 970 44.05 -9.44 -38.67
C VAL A 970 43.61 -8.69 -39.92
N GLN A 971 44.55 -8.44 -40.83
CA GLN A 971 44.24 -8.48 -42.26
C GLN A 971 44.16 -9.95 -42.72
N SER A 972 43.76 -10.15 -43.99
CA SER A 972 43.79 -11.43 -44.72
C SER A 972 42.81 -12.52 -44.26
N ASN A 973 41.63 -12.50 -44.90
CA ASN A 973 41.06 -13.60 -45.71
C ASN A 973 40.87 -15.03 -45.17
N GLY A 974 41.19 -15.35 -43.92
CA GLY A 974 40.78 -16.63 -43.31
C GLY A 974 41.47 -16.98 -42.00
N ILE A 975 41.04 -18.09 -41.39
CA ILE A 975 41.58 -18.62 -40.11
C ILE A 975 42.95 -19.33 -40.34
N ASN A 976 43.73 -18.87 -41.32
CA ASN A 976 44.90 -19.54 -41.88
C ASN A 976 46.17 -18.67 -41.96
N THR A 977 46.07 -17.35 -41.75
CA THR A 977 47.18 -16.39 -41.95
C THR A 977 47.25 -15.35 -40.85
N ILE A 978 48.45 -15.09 -40.33
CA ILE A 978 48.73 -14.09 -39.30
C ILE A 978 49.79 -13.12 -39.84
N ALA A 979 49.40 -11.87 -40.10
CA ALA A 979 50.31 -10.83 -40.58
C ALA A 979 51.14 -10.24 -39.42
N LEU A 980 52.44 -10.50 -39.40
CA LEU A 980 53.25 -10.37 -38.18
C LEU A 980 53.89 -8.99 -37.96
N ALA A 981 53.39 -8.36 -36.90
CA ALA A 981 53.35 -6.92 -36.68
C ALA A 981 54.68 -6.20 -36.34
N GLY A 982 55.70 -6.17 -37.20
CA GLY A 982 56.90 -5.32 -36.97
C GLY A 982 57.41 -4.57 -38.20
N LEU A 983 58.00 -3.37 -38.03
CA LEU A 983 58.53 -2.56 -39.15
C LEU A 983 59.76 -3.21 -39.81
N ASN A 984 60.53 -3.98 -39.02
CA ASN A 984 61.62 -4.83 -39.47
C ASN A 984 61.20 -6.33 -39.51
N GLY A 985 59.89 -6.60 -39.62
CA GLY A 985 59.30 -7.90 -39.27
C GLY A 985 59.16 -8.08 -37.75
N ALA A 986 58.41 -9.10 -37.31
CA ALA A 986 58.28 -9.49 -35.90
C ALA A 986 58.92 -10.85 -35.65
N LEU A 987 59.75 -10.96 -34.60
CA LEU A 987 60.46 -12.18 -34.25
C LEU A 987 59.51 -13.17 -33.55
N LEU A 988 59.11 -14.24 -34.27
CA LEU A 988 58.55 -15.44 -33.65
C LEU A 988 59.67 -16.23 -32.96
N THR A 989 59.84 -16.03 -31.66
CA THR A 989 60.73 -16.83 -30.82
C THR A 989 59.95 -17.90 -30.03
N ASN A 990 60.65 -18.86 -29.44
CA ASN A 990 60.12 -19.97 -28.66
C ASN A 990 59.18 -20.94 -29.44
N LEU A 991 59.50 -21.19 -30.72
CA LEU A 991 58.97 -22.32 -31.49
C LEU A 991 59.77 -23.61 -31.19
N ALA A 992 59.07 -24.75 -31.18
CA ALA A 992 59.70 -26.08 -31.14
C ALA A 992 59.97 -26.60 -32.56
N ASP A 993 60.95 -27.50 -32.70
CA ASP A 993 61.34 -28.13 -33.97
C ASP A 993 60.16 -28.87 -34.64
N GLY A 994 59.72 -28.38 -35.80
CA GLY A 994 58.59 -28.94 -36.55
C GLY A 994 58.96 -30.27 -37.25
N ARG A 995 58.00 -31.18 -37.44
CA ARG A 995 58.29 -32.47 -38.09
C ARG A 995 58.62 -32.28 -39.57
N ILE A 996 59.82 -32.68 -39.97
CA ILE A 996 60.26 -32.69 -41.38
C ILE A 996 59.74 -33.97 -42.05
N ALA A 997 58.48 -33.94 -42.48
CA ALA A 997 57.82 -35.03 -43.19
C ALA A 997 56.81 -34.48 -44.24
N ALA A 998 56.55 -35.25 -45.29
CA ALA A 998 55.61 -34.86 -46.33
C ALA A 998 54.20 -34.61 -45.75
N GLY A 999 53.63 -33.42 -46.01
CA GLY A 999 52.33 -33.00 -45.50
C GLY A 999 52.32 -32.39 -44.09
N SER A 1000 53.49 -32.25 -43.45
CA SER A 1000 53.60 -31.52 -42.17
C SER A 1000 53.17 -30.05 -42.32
N ARG A 1001 52.62 -29.49 -41.23
CA ARG A 1001 52.23 -28.08 -41.10
C ARG A 1001 52.85 -27.41 -39.87
N ASP A 1002 53.76 -28.11 -39.20
CA ASP A 1002 54.53 -27.56 -38.08
C ASP A 1002 55.53 -26.53 -38.64
N ALA A 1003 55.67 -25.36 -38.01
CA ALA A 1003 56.63 -24.36 -38.45
C ALA A 1003 58.07 -24.80 -38.14
N VAL A 1004 58.98 -24.67 -39.10
CA VAL A 1004 60.38 -25.08 -38.96
C VAL A 1004 61.22 -24.03 -38.23
N THR A 1005 62.19 -24.49 -37.43
CA THR A 1005 63.11 -23.61 -36.68
C THR A 1005 64.39 -23.31 -37.46
N GLY A 1006 65.16 -22.31 -37.01
CA GLY A 1006 66.44 -21.95 -37.63
C GLY A 1006 67.46 -23.10 -37.66
N ASN A 1007 67.48 -23.96 -36.62
CA ASN A 1007 68.33 -25.15 -36.57
C ASN A 1007 68.06 -26.11 -37.73
N GLN A 1008 66.78 -26.26 -38.10
CA GLN A 1008 66.35 -27.18 -39.17
C GLN A 1008 66.70 -26.64 -40.56
N LEU A 1009 66.66 -25.32 -40.74
CA LEU A 1009 67.07 -24.67 -42.00
C LEU A 1009 68.60 -24.68 -42.18
N PHE A 1010 69.37 -24.42 -41.12
CA PHE A 1010 70.84 -24.43 -41.15
C PHE A 1010 71.41 -25.81 -41.55
N ALA A 1011 70.78 -26.90 -41.09
CA ALA A 1011 71.14 -28.25 -41.50
C ALA A 1011 70.86 -28.57 -42.99
N ALA A 1012 70.00 -27.78 -43.65
CA ALA A 1012 69.76 -27.88 -45.09
C ALA A 1012 70.70 -26.98 -45.90
N GLU A 1013 71.03 -25.78 -45.39
CA GLU A 1013 71.95 -24.82 -46.03
C GLU A 1013 73.33 -25.43 -46.32
N GLN A 1014 73.91 -26.16 -45.36
CA GLN A 1014 75.22 -26.81 -45.51
C GLN A 1014 75.27 -27.80 -46.71
N LYS A 1015 74.12 -28.32 -47.15
CA LYS A 1015 73.99 -29.18 -48.32
C LYS A 1015 73.84 -28.41 -49.65
N ILE A 1016 73.41 -27.16 -49.59
CA ILE A 1016 73.20 -26.31 -50.78
C ILE A 1016 74.51 -25.68 -51.23
N GLU A 1017 75.34 -25.19 -50.30
CA GLU A 1017 76.65 -24.61 -50.63
C GLU A 1017 77.61 -25.65 -51.23
N GLN A 1018 77.44 -26.93 -50.85
CA GLN A 1018 78.16 -28.05 -51.47
C GLN A 1018 77.85 -28.15 -52.98
N ASN A 1019 76.56 -28.16 -53.36
CA ASN A 1019 76.11 -28.19 -54.76
C ASN A 1019 76.51 -26.95 -55.55
N ARG A 1020 76.62 -25.78 -54.89
CA ARG A 1020 77.00 -24.52 -55.54
C ARG A 1020 78.41 -24.58 -56.14
N SER A 1021 79.34 -25.21 -55.43
CA SER A 1021 80.73 -25.37 -55.89
C SER A 1021 80.85 -26.14 -57.22
N GLU A 1022 79.88 -27.00 -57.53
CA GLU A 1022 79.81 -27.77 -58.78
C GLU A 1022 79.28 -26.91 -59.95
N LEU A 1023 78.49 -25.87 -59.68
CA LEU A 1023 77.89 -25.00 -60.69
C LEU A 1023 78.90 -23.99 -61.28
N ASP A 1024 79.80 -23.47 -60.45
CA ASP A 1024 80.85 -22.52 -60.87
C ASP A 1024 81.96 -23.18 -61.73
N ALA A 1025 81.92 -24.51 -61.89
CA ALA A 1025 82.68 -25.22 -62.92
C ALA A 1025 82.03 -25.08 -64.32
N LEU A 1026 80.69 -25.11 -64.40
CA LEU A 1026 79.95 -25.19 -65.67
C LEU A 1026 79.82 -23.85 -66.42
N GLN A 1027 79.94 -22.70 -65.73
CA GLN A 1027 79.83 -21.38 -66.39
C GLN A 1027 81.08 -20.97 -67.18
N ARG A 1028 82.22 -21.63 -66.99
CA ARG A 1028 83.46 -21.36 -67.75
C ARG A 1028 83.48 -22.01 -69.15
N ASP A 1029 82.52 -22.88 -69.45
CA ASP A 1029 82.65 -23.92 -70.48
C ASP A 1029 81.78 -23.73 -71.74
N ARG A 1030 81.26 -22.51 -71.98
CA ARG A 1030 80.57 -22.17 -73.25
C ARG A 1030 80.95 -20.80 -73.82
N GLY A 1031 82.08 -20.79 -74.54
CA GLY A 1031 82.40 -19.79 -75.55
C GLY A 1031 82.56 -20.43 -76.93
N SER A 1032 82.16 -19.70 -77.97
CA SER A 1032 82.62 -19.87 -79.35
C SER A 1032 82.27 -18.55 -80.07
N GLU A 1033 83.18 -17.60 -80.28
CA GLU A 1033 84.37 -17.65 -81.15
C GLU A 1033 84.05 -17.97 -82.63
N GLN A 1034 84.27 -16.94 -83.45
CA GLN A 1034 84.74 -16.97 -84.85
C GLN A 1034 83.76 -17.05 -86.06
N LEU A 1035 83.85 -15.97 -86.83
CA LEU A 1035 83.86 -15.85 -88.30
C LEU A 1035 82.54 -15.69 -89.10
N ARG A 1036 82.39 -14.44 -89.59
CA ARG A 1036 81.84 -14.02 -90.89
C ARG A 1036 80.31 -13.98 -91.07
N ALA A 1037 79.71 -12.91 -90.54
CA ALA A 1037 78.67 -12.17 -91.26
C ALA A 1037 78.65 -10.67 -90.86
N PHE A 1038 79.60 -9.89 -91.37
CA PHE A 1038 79.22 -8.55 -91.84
C PHE A 1038 78.49 -8.77 -93.18
N ALA A 1039 77.36 -8.08 -93.39
CA ALA A 1039 76.37 -8.27 -94.46
C ALA A 1039 75.54 -9.58 -94.41
N GLY A 1040 74.25 -9.45 -94.04
CA GLY A 1040 73.25 -10.52 -94.20
C GLY A 1040 72.03 -10.43 -93.26
N SER A 1041 70.96 -9.73 -93.68
CA SER A 1041 69.58 -9.89 -93.16
C SER A 1041 69.17 -9.27 -91.80
N HIS A 1042 69.62 -8.06 -91.45
CA HIS A 1042 68.88 -7.14 -90.56
C HIS A 1042 69.06 -5.70 -91.08
N VAL A 1043 67.97 -5.03 -91.52
CA VAL A 1043 68.01 -3.74 -92.25
C VAL A 1043 66.80 -2.88 -91.83
N GLY A 1044 66.97 -1.56 -91.61
CA GLY A 1044 65.81 -0.69 -91.39
C GLY A 1044 66.05 0.80 -91.07
N ASN A 1045 66.83 1.12 -90.04
CA ASN A 1045 66.88 2.48 -89.46
C ASN A 1045 68.31 2.93 -89.07
N PRO A 1046 68.53 4.24 -88.75
CA PRO A 1046 69.86 4.83 -88.59
C PRO A 1046 70.82 4.15 -87.60
N ILE A 1047 72.10 4.23 -87.97
CA ILE A 1047 73.29 3.85 -87.21
C ILE A 1047 74.21 5.11 -87.19
N ASP A 1048 75.41 4.99 -86.63
CA ASP A 1048 76.56 5.90 -86.79
C ASP A 1048 76.53 7.25 -86.01
N PHE A 1049 77.67 7.85 -85.63
CA PHE A 1049 79.06 7.48 -85.91
C PHE A 1049 79.91 7.21 -84.66
N GLY A 1050 80.56 6.04 -84.64
CA GLY A 1050 82.03 5.96 -84.64
C GLY A 1050 82.87 6.69 -83.57
N GLY A 1051 82.33 7.11 -82.43
CA GLY A 1051 83.11 7.62 -81.30
C GLY A 1051 83.74 9.01 -81.49
N ALA A 1052 83.24 9.82 -82.44
CA ALA A 1052 83.71 11.19 -82.62
C ALA A 1052 83.30 12.09 -81.43
N ARG A 1053 84.22 12.94 -80.94
CA ARG A 1053 83.87 14.04 -80.04
C ARG A 1053 83.11 15.10 -80.83
N LEU A 1054 81.81 15.26 -80.61
CA LEU A 1054 81.01 16.30 -81.28
C LEU A 1054 81.49 17.71 -80.88
N THR A 1055 82.33 18.30 -81.73
CA THR A 1055 82.79 19.69 -81.64
C THR A 1055 82.24 20.49 -82.82
N GLY A 1056 81.82 21.74 -82.58
CA GLY A 1056 81.15 22.58 -83.60
C GLY A 1056 79.62 22.62 -83.49
N VAL A 1057 79.05 22.09 -82.41
CA VAL A 1057 77.60 22.18 -82.11
C VAL A 1057 77.23 23.63 -81.74
N ALA A 1058 76.10 24.12 -82.25
CA ALA A 1058 75.51 25.40 -81.86
C ALA A 1058 74.92 25.34 -80.43
N ASP A 1059 74.46 26.47 -79.89
CA ASP A 1059 73.67 26.46 -78.66
C ASP A 1059 72.29 25.86 -78.96
N ALA A 1060 71.95 24.76 -78.29
CA ALA A 1060 70.68 24.04 -78.43
C ALA A 1060 69.48 24.89 -77.96
N ARG A 1061 68.33 24.78 -78.63
CA ARG A 1061 67.08 25.34 -78.09
C ARG A 1061 66.66 24.58 -76.84
N LEU A 1062 66.34 25.31 -75.78
CA LEU A 1062 65.83 24.75 -74.52
C LEU A 1062 64.29 24.84 -74.49
N SER A 1063 63.64 23.91 -75.19
CA SER A 1063 62.19 23.68 -75.15
C SER A 1063 61.88 22.17 -75.09
N VAL A 1064 60.65 21.80 -74.70
CA VAL A 1064 60.24 20.40 -74.41
C VAL A 1064 60.22 19.48 -75.64
N ASP A 1065 60.25 20.08 -76.81
CA ASP A 1065 60.14 19.53 -78.16
C ASP A 1065 61.44 19.70 -78.98
N SER A 1066 62.53 20.06 -78.29
CA SER A 1066 63.87 20.17 -78.86
C SER A 1066 64.63 18.85 -78.76
N SER A 1067 65.10 18.33 -79.89
CA SER A 1067 66.05 17.21 -79.98
C SER A 1067 67.49 17.69 -80.27
N ASP A 1068 67.78 18.96 -79.97
CA ASP A 1068 69.09 19.58 -80.20
C ASP A 1068 70.12 19.08 -79.15
N VAL A 1069 71.39 18.87 -79.54
CA VAL A 1069 72.44 18.41 -78.62
C VAL A 1069 73.02 19.58 -77.82
N VAL A 1070 72.84 19.58 -76.50
CA VAL A 1070 73.30 20.66 -75.60
C VAL A 1070 74.82 20.73 -75.51
N ARG A 1071 75.40 21.93 -75.65
CA ARG A 1071 76.86 22.14 -75.62
C ARG A 1071 77.38 22.74 -74.30
N GLY A 1072 78.69 22.58 -74.06
CA GLY A 1072 79.33 22.94 -72.78
C GLY A 1072 79.22 24.40 -72.31
N SER A 1073 79.03 25.39 -73.19
CA SER A 1073 78.80 26.78 -72.76
C SER A 1073 77.43 26.98 -72.13
N GLN A 1074 76.41 26.25 -72.56
CA GLN A 1074 75.05 26.34 -72.00
C GLN A 1074 75.03 25.78 -70.57
N LEU A 1075 75.86 24.76 -70.31
CA LEU A 1075 76.13 24.24 -68.97
C LEU A 1075 76.89 25.26 -68.10
N TYR A 1076 77.77 26.05 -68.70
CA TYR A 1076 78.51 27.14 -68.02
C TYR A 1076 77.59 28.32 -67.65
N ASP A 1077 76.70 28.76 -68.54
CA ASP A 1077 75.75 29.84 -68.26
C ASP A 1077 74.71 29.46 -67.18
N MET A 1078 74.33 28.18 -67.10
CA MET A 1078 73.50 27.70 -65.99
C MET A 1078 74.29 27.69 -64.66
N ASN A 1079 75.60 27.39 -64.69
CA ASN A 1079 76.48 27.56 -63.53
C ASN A 1079 76.64 29.04 -63.11
N ILE A 1080 76.45 30.01 -64.00
CA ILE A 1080 76.37 31.44 -63.61
C ILE A 1080 75.06 31.73 -62.86
N ARG A 1081 73.95 31.06 -63.18
CA ARG A 1081 72.68 31.21 -62.42
C ARG A 1081 72.72 30.65 -61.00
N VAL A 1082 73.59 29.67 -60.73
CA VAL A 1082 73.87 29.21 -59.35
C VAL A 1082 74.40 30.36 -58.48
N LYS A 1083 75.19 31.27 -59.08
CA LYS A 1083 75.80 32.44 -58.42
C LYS A 1083 74.84 33.57 -58.03
N SER A 1084 73.53 33.35 -58.15
CA SER A 1084 72.48 34.35 -57.83
C SER A 1084 71.53 33.91 -56.70
N VAL A 1085 71.73 32.74 -56.10
CA VAL A 1085 70.77 32.14 -55.14
C VAL A 1085 71.37 31.90 -53.74
N GLU A 1086 72.71 31.81 -53.60
CA GLU A 1086 73.37 31.52 -52.32
C GLU A 1086 73.32 32.66 -51.27
N ASP A 1087 72.99 33.89 -51.65
CA ASP A 1087 73.16 35.07 -50.79
C ASP A 1087 72.02 35.34 -49.79
N LEU A 1088 70.82 34.75 -49.93
CA LEU A 1088 69.63 35.24 -49.21
C LEU A 1088 69.14 34.42 -48.01
N HIS A 1089 69.29 33.08 -47.97
CA HIS A 1089 68.76 32.26 -46.86
C HIS A 1089 69.80 31.26 -46.33
N ARG A 1090 70.23 31.51 -45.09
CA ARG A 1090 71.50 31.06 -44.52
C ARG A 1090 71.23 30.37 -43.15
N ASP A 1091 71.65 29.11 -43.00
CA ASP A 1091 72.12 28.45 -41.73
C ASP A 1091 71.57 27.12 -41.18
N ILE A 1092 70.66 26.36 -41.83
CA ILE A 1092 70.44 24.93 -41.43
C ILE A 1092 70.36 24.01 -42.65
N ALA A 1093 71.37 23.15 -42.83
CA ALA A 1093 71.40 22.03 -43.77
C ALA A 1093 72.36 20.93 -43.27
N PHE A 1094 72.18 19.69 -43.72
CA PHE A 1094 72.63 18.48 -43.03
C PHE A 1094 73.79 17.76 -43.74
N GLY A 1095 74.64 17.06 -42.96
CA GLY A 1095 75.48 15.97 -43.47
C GLY A 1095 74.65 14.69 -43.73
N TRP A 1096 75.16 13.67 -44.40
CA TRP A 1096 76.57 13.28 -44.58
C TRP A 1096 77.12 13.52 -46.00
N VAL A 1097 78.43 13.29 -46.19
CA VAL A 1097 79.27 13.93 -47.23
C VAL A 1097 80.34 12.95 -47.76
N PRO A 1098 80.70 12.99 -49.06
CA PRO A 1098 82.02 12.58 -49.57
C PRO A 1098 82.97 13.78 -49.78
N GLU A 1099 84.28 13.53 -49.75
CA GLU A 1099 85.37 14.52 -49.82
C GLU A 1099 85.29 15.43 -51.08
N ASP A 1100 85.72 16.70 -51.07
CA ASP A 1100 86.95 17.26 -50.47
C ASP A 1100 86.89 18.81 -50.26
N TRP A 1101 87.89 19.43 -49.61
CA TRP A 1101 88.02 20.89 -49.28
C TRP A 1101 87.13 21.50 -48.15
N ARG A 1102 87.44 21.14 -46.88
CA ARG A 1102 87.76 22.01 -45.69
C ARG A 1102 86.83 23.21 -45.30
N ASP A 1103 86.80 23.77 -44.08
CA ASP A 1103 87.58 23.65 -42.84
C ASP A 1103 86.72 23.20 -41.63
N PRO A 1104 87.33 22.67 -40.53
CA PRO A 1104 86.64 22.13 -39.36
C PRO A 1104 86.19 23.19 -38.33
N ALA A 1105 85.39 22.76 -37.36
CA ALA A 1105 85.12 23.52 -36.13
C ALA A 1105 86.12 23.16 -35.01
N VAL A 1106 86.39 24.09 -34.10
CA VAL A 1106 87.37 24.00 -33.00
C VAL A 1106 86.75 24.53 -31.71
N ALA A 1107 87.12 23.97 -30.55
CA ALA A 1107 86.70 24.46 -29.25
C ALA A 1107 87.82 24.41 -28.20
N GLY A 1108 87.92 25.45 -27.38
CA GLY A 1108 88.73 25.48 -26.16
C GLY A 1108 88.07 24.77 -24.96
N PRO A 1109 88.71 24.79 -23.78
CA PRO A 1109 88.22 24.10 -22.60
C PRO A 1109 86.80 24.57 -22.20
N ALA A 1110 85.93 23.62 -21.86
CA ALA A 1110 84.50 23.85 -21.59
C ALA A 1110 83.69 24.55 -22.73
N GLY A 1111 84.25 24.67 -23.95
CA GLY A 1111 83.57 25.27 -25.09
C GLY A 1111 82.74 24.29 -25.94
N VAL A 1112 81.85 24.83 -26.76
CA VAL A 1112 80.95 24.11 -27.68
C VAL A 1112 80.99 24.81 -29.04
N ALA A 1113 81.17 24.08 -30.15
CA ALA A 1113 81.24 24.65 -31.50
C ALA A 1113 80.36 23.85 -32.49
N ILE A 1114 79.35 24.50 -33.09
CA ILE A 1114 78.35 23.84 -33.97
C ILE A 1114 78.18 24.65 -35.26
N GLY A 1115 78.84 24.24 -36.35
CA GLY A 1115 78.74 24.85 -37.68
C GLY A 1115 80.05 24.75 -38.47
N ARG A 1116 80.02 24.86 -39.81
CA ARG A 1116 81.24 24.78 -40.66
C ARG A 1116 82.18 25.93 -40.30
N GLY A 1117 83.35 25.64 -39.72
CA GLY A 1117 84.35 26.66 -39.34
C GLY A 1117 84.15 27.35 -37.97
N ALA A 1118 83.24 26.89 -37.12
CA ALA A 1118 82.99 27.52 -35.81
C ALA A 1118 84.18 27.33 -34.82
N THR A 1119 84.60 28.35 -34.08
CA THR A 1119 85.84 28.36 -33.27
C THR A 1119 85.62 28.93 -31.86
N ALA A 1120 85.30 28.11 -30.86
CA ALA A 1120 85.46 28.57 -29.47
C ALA A 1120 86.96 28.58 -29.10
N SER A 1121 87.50 29.69 -28.59
CA SER A 1121 88.96 29.87 -28.54
C SER A 1121 89.66 28.94 -27.57
N VAL A 1122 90.78 28.37 -28.02
CA VAL A 1122 91.72 27.54 -27.24
C VAL A 1122 92.49 28.31 -26.16
N GLN A 1123 92.16 29.58 -25.90
CA GLN A 1123 92.73 30.42 -24.83
C GLN A 1123 91.66 30.97 -23.85
N SER A 1124 90.44 30.42 -23.87
CA SER A 1124 89.34 30.84 -23.00
C SER A 1124 88.45 29.67 -22.58
N GLU A 1125 87.99 29.68 -21.32
CA GLU A 1125 87.08 28.65 -20.80
C GLU A 1125 85.60 28.99 -21.02
N GLY A 1126 84.81 28.05 -21.55
CA GLY A 1126 83.34 28.14 -21.55
C GLY A 1126 82.66 28.71 -22.81
N GLY A 1127 83.38 28.88 -23.93
CA GLY A 1127 82.84 29.54 -25.14
C GLY A 1127 81.86 28.68 -25.96
N VAL A 1128 80.63 29.15 -26.22
CA VAL A 1128 79.57 28.43 -26.97
C VAL A 1128 79.29 29.10 -28.31
N ALA A 1129 79.88 28.59 -29.40
CA ALA A 1129 79.67 29.04 -30.77
C ALA A 1129 78.69 28.12 -31.53
N ILE A 1130 77.59 28.66 -32.05
CA ILE A 1130 76.53 27.88 -32.73
C ILE A 1130 76.12 28.63 -34.00
N GLY A 1131 76.80 28.33 -35.10
CA GLY A 1131 76.67 28.92 -36.43
C GLY A 1131 77.95 28.71 -37.24
N SER A 1132 77.86 28.54 -38.56
CA SER A 1132 79.06 28.36 -39.40
C SER A 1132 79.99 29.58 -39.30
N TRP A 1133 81.29 29.38 -39.11
CA TRP A 1133 82.30 30.42 -38.83
C TRP A 1133 82.08 31.26 -37.55
N ALA A 1134 81.17 30.88 -36.64
CA ALA A 1134 81.02 31.59 -35.37
C ALA A 1134 82.24 31.36 -34.46
N SER A 1135 82.87 32.42 -33.92
CA SER A 1135 84.00 32.33 -32.99
C SER A 1135 83.63 32.87 -31.60
N ALA A 1136 84.12 32.22 -30.55
CA ALA A 1136 83.81 32.56 -29.16
C ALA A 1136 85.11 32.63 -28.33
N ASP A 1137 85.79 33.79 -28.36
CA ASP A 1137 87.13 33.94 -27.80
C ASP A 1137 87.19 34.38 -26.33
N GLY A 1138 86.04 34.71 -25.73
CA GLY A 1138 85.93 35.13 -24.34
C GLY A 1138 85.55 34.00 -23.39
N ASN A 1139 85.98 34.09 -22.12
CA ASN A 1139 85.50 33.16 -21.09
C ASN A 1139 83.96 33.27 -20.99
N ASN A 1140 83.26 32.13 -20.97
CA ASN A 1140 81.80 32.00 -21.00
C ASN A 1140 81.10 32.78 -22.14
N SER A 1141 81.79 33.08 -23.25
CA SER A 1141 81.21 33.84 -24.36
C SER A 1141 80.30 32.99 -25.25
N VAL A 1142 79.16 33.53 -25.70
CA VAL A 1142 78.20 32.82 -26.55
C VAL A 1142 78.07 33.51 -27.91
N ALA A 1143 78.31 32.77 -28.98
CA ALA A 1143 78.32 33.24 -30.37
C ALA A 1143 77.30 32.45 -31.22
N LEU A 1144 76.03 32.83 -31.12
CA LEU A 1144 74.92 32.24 -31.90
C LEU A 1144 74.75 32.98 -33.25
N GLY A 1145 74.79 32.24 -34.37
CA GLY A 1145 74.62 32.72 -35.76
C GLY A 1145 75.90 32.63 -36.61
N ARG A 1146 75.78 32.47 -37.94
CA ARG A 1146 76.95 32.37 -38.85
C ARG A 1146 77.84 33.61 -38.77
N ALA A 1147 79.13 33.36 -38.57
CA ALA A 1147 80.19 34.37 -38.41
C ALA A 1147 80.02 35.31 -37.20
N ALA A 1148 79.22 34.95 -36.19
CA ALA A 1148 79.19 35.67 -34.91
C ALA A 1148 80.56 35.53 -34.22
N HIS A 1149 81.28 36.63 -33.95
CA HIS A 1149 82.62 36.60 -33.36
C HIS A 1149 82.61 37.37 -32.02
N VAL A 1150 82.78 36.67 -30.90
CA VAL A 1150 83.09 37.30 -29.61
C VAL A 1150 84.60 37.28 -29.42
N HIS A 1151 85.19 38.40 -29.00
CA HIS A 1151 86.63 38.60 -28.98
C HIS A 1151 87.13 38.90 -27.56
N ARG A 1152 88.28 38.33 -27.16
CA ARG A 1152 88.94 38.64 -25.88
C ARG A 1152 90.22 39.41 -26.14
N MET A 1153 90.23 40.67 -25.68
CA MET A 1153 91.45 41.49 -25.66
C MET A 1153 92.39 41.07 -24.52
N PRO A 1154 93.70 41.41 -24.60
CA PRO A 1154 94.73 40.54 -24.03
C PRO A 1154 94.99 40.63 -22.51
N THR A 1155 95.53 39.51 -22.00
CA THR A 1155 96.55 39.36 -20.93
C THR A 1155 96.20 39.39 -19.42
N VAL A 1156 96.91 38.47 -18.72
CA VAL A 1156 97.26 38.32 -17.29
C VAL A 1156 96.25 37.74 -16.28
N ASP A 1157 96.70 36.61 -15.70
CA ASP A 1157 96.42 35.94 -14.41
C ASP A 1157 95.01 35.79 -13.82
N SER A 1158 94.64 34.53 -13.60
CA SER A 1158 93.70 34.09 -12.56
C SER A 1158 94.15 32.75 -11.96
N LEU A 1159 94.38 32.71 -10.65
CA LEU A 1159 94.60 31.51 -9.86
C LEU A 1159 93.66 31.54 -8.63
N LEU A 1160 93.24 30.35 -8.18
CA LEU A 1160 92.53 30.03 -6.93
C LEU A 1160 91.00 30.28 -6.82
N GLU A 1161 90.36 29.24 -6.25
CA GLU A 1161 89.23 29.23 -5.29
C GLU A 1161 87.72 29.31 -5.65
N CYS A 1162 86.99 28.51 -4.86
CA CYS A 1162 85.64 28.70 -4.29
C CYS A 1162 84.33 28.65 -5.13
N SER A 1163 83.73 27.45 -5.14
CA SER A 1163 82.43 27.10 -4.52
C SER A 1163 81.09 27.77 -4.94
N ARG A 1164 80.08 26.90 -5.11
CA ARG A 1164 78.62 27.15 -5.26
C ARG A 1164 78.21 27.84 -6.58
N LEU A 1165 77.02 27.55 -7.13
CA LEU A 1165 75.89 26.74 -6.62
C LEU A 1165 75.41 25.76 -7.70
#